data_AF-A0A2S7IPY4-F1
#
_entry.id   AF-A0A2S7IPY4-F1
#
_cell.length_a   1.000
_cell.length_b   1.000
_cell.length_c   1.000
_cell.angle_alpha   90.00
_cell.angle_beta   90.00
_cell.angle_gamma   90.00
#
_symmetry.space_group_name_H-M   'P 1'
#
loop_
_entity.id
_entity.type
_entity.pdbx_description
1 polymer ?
#
loop_
_entity_poly.entity_id
_entity_poly.type
_entity_poly.pdbx_seq_one_letter_code
_entity_poly.pdbx_strand_id
1 'polypeptide(L)'
;MIDDNQLTPEEQPTEANAPEGQSAEETTQPAGTSEQPTTEAPTEETQDVPDFGVEASASDVPASESVTPDLDSTPEVVAEAAPEVAEPSTPTYDTNESEVVETPDERPDDTTEESEEMLETQTDYTHWSKQDLVNLVETTLTAVKAGTADLKVTDAMLREIRPVFDHFKVTERQEALQRFIEEGGEEEGFAYKADDLTQKFDQLYGQIRSERSRQYQQAEKAREDNFAKKTELLNKLRDLVENEEKSGAGEKSWETFKQIQTDWKGAGNIASAHNNTLWQTYHALVDRYFNNRNIYFELKELDRKRNMQSKIELIERVEKTVASVQGGEEVSGKMLDEANEQFEEFKHIGPAPKEVNEELWRRFKAALDVLYGKKREQNETNKVQAEEIYKLKQEIASLAETFTSFHSNSINEWNDKTKALLAVQDQWNAVKGPMPRDKGREMSQKFWADIKTFFRNKGEFFRQLEAKRDENLRQKTALCEQAEGLLESGDDSAEATNTIIELQRRWKSIGHVPEKMRDKIFDRFKKACDAFFERKRNKNAGIEKEYESNLEQKKALCEEIETQAKSGETDLEKLNAFKARWAAIGFVPRKEMQNIQQRYIKAVNSYVAAMGKLSAHEKEQLVLESEVELIKQDRGRGGSGDLRGRENDIRRKIRTLEDEIAQMENNLAFFANSKNADKIKLDFEKRIDRSRKDLEQLQHQLRVVREAED
;
A
#
# COMPACT_ATOMS: atom_id res chain seq x y z
N MET A 1 -24.30 -49.53 -60.04
CA MET A 1 -24.75 -49.86 -58.67
C MET A 1 -24.15 -48.76 -57.80
N ILE A 2 -24.95 -47.84 -57.25
CA ILE A 2 -25.91 -48.05 -56.14
C ILE A 2 -25.09 -48.34 -54.87
N ASP A 3 -25.09 -47.51 -53.82
CA ASP A 3 -25.97 -46.38 -53.45
C ASP A 3 -25.22 -45.04 -53.25
N ASP A 4 -25.93 -43.89 -53.29
CA ASP A 4 -26.29 -43.08 -52.09
C ASP A 4 -26.81 -41.67 -52.47
N ASN A 5 -28.12 -41.38 -52.25
CA ASN A 5 -28.61 -40.00 -52.00
C ASN A 5 -30.11 -39.87 -51.61
N GLN A 6 -30.37 -38.89 -50.73
CA GLN A 6 -31.60 -38.09 -50.52
C GLN A 6 -32.96 -38.75 -50.17
N LEU A 7 -33.48 -38.31 -49.02
CA LEU A 7 -34.91 -38.33 -48.68
C LEU A 7 -35.61 -37.03 -49.15
N THR A 8 -36.92 -37.13 -49.33
CA THR A 8 -37.94 -36.05 -49.42
C THR A 8 -39.05 -36.38 -48.37
N PRO A 9 -40.15 -35.59 -48.17
CA PRO A 9 -40.67 -34.45 -48.94
C PRO A 9 -41.20 -33.26 -48.09
N GLU A 10 -42.09 -32.46 -48.72
CA GLU A 10 -42.87 -31.29 -48.28
C GLU A 10 -43.91 -31.60 -47.14
N GLU A 11 -44.80 -30.72 -46.63
CA GLU A 11 -45.51 -29.58 -47.25
C GLU A 11 -46.25 -28.59 -46.29
N GLN A 12 -46.01 -27.28 -46.50
CA GLN A 12 -46.84 -26.03 -46.35
C GLN A 12 -47.95 -25.84 -45.22
N PRO A 13 -48.98 -24.93 -45.32
CA PRO A 13 -48.92 -23.58 -44.69
C PRO A 13 -50.23 -23.01 -44.02
N THR A 14 -50.16 -21.78 -43.46
CA THR A 14 -51.18 -20.67 -43.45
C THR A 14 -50.52 -19.37 -42.94
N GLU A 15 -50.55 -18.23 -43.65
CA GLU A 15 -51.54 -17.10 -43.58
C GLU A 15 -51.78 -16.50 -42.17
N ALA A 16 -51.79 -15.18 -41.90
CA ALA A 16 -51.50 -13.92 -42.64
C ALA A 16 -51.18 -12.79 -41.59
N ASN A 17 -51.12 -11.45 -41.77
CA ASN A 17 -51.42 -10.47 -42.84
C ASN A 17 -50.66 -9.12 -42.60
N ALA A 18 -50.96 -8.04 -43.36
CA ALA A 18 -50.41 -6.66 -43.27
C ALA A 18 -51.57 -5.59 -43.27
N PRO A 19 -51.43 -4.24 -43.52
CA PRO A 19 -50.26 -3.38 -43.83
C PRO A 19 -50.27 -1.92 -43.20
N GLU A 20 -49.42 -1.02 -43.75
CA GLU A 20 -49.47 0.49 -43.73
C GLU A 20 -49.22 1.29 -42.41
N GLY A 21 -48.63 2.50 -42.41
CA GLY A 21 -47.98 3.26 -43.51
C GLY A 21 -47.43 4.68 -43.16
N GLN A 22 -46.38 5.11 -43.88
CA GLN A 22 -45.96 6.47 -44.34
C GLN A 22 -45.81 7.75 -43.42
N SER A 23 -44.59 8.34 -43.50
CA SER A 23 -44.25 9.76 -43.84
C SER A 23 -44.09 10.91 -42.81
N ALA A 24 -42.94 11.61 -42.96
CA ALA A 24 -42.67 13.09 -42.85
C ALA A 24 -42.83 13.86 -41.51
N GLU A 25 -42.22 15.05 -41.27
CA GLU A 25 -40.93 15.69 -41.68
C GLU A 25 -40.70 16.99 -40.83
N GLU A 26 -39.53 17.63 -40.96
CA GLU A 26 -39.17 19.06 -40.65
C GLU A 26 -39.14 19.66 -39.21
N THR A 27 -37.91 19.84 -38.70
CA THR A 27 -37.26 21.14 -38.36
C THR A 27 -37.91 22.18 -37.42
N THR A 28 -37.22 22.53 -36.32
CA THR A 28 -36.77 23.93 -36.05
C THR A 28 -35.72 24.08 -34.91
N GLN A 29 -34.97 25.19 -34.96
CA GLN A 29 -33.89 25.67 -34.08
C GLN A 29 -33.98 27.23 -34.03
N PRO A 30 -33.17 28.02 -33.28
CA PRO A 30 -32.49 27.82 -31.99
C PRO A 30 -32.58 29.10 -31.08
N ALA A 31 -31.59 29.30 -30.19
CA ALA A 31 -30.96 30.59 -29.76
C ALA A 31 -31.21 31.13 -28.32
N GLY A 32 -30.14 31.74 -27.75
CA GLY A 32 -30.14 32.52 -26.49
C GLY A 32 -28.77 32.54 -25.77
N THR A 33 -28.12 33.71 -25.65
CA THR A 33 -26.74 33.87 -25.12
C THR A 33 -26.58 35.14 -24.28
N SER A 34 -25.83 35.09 -23.16
CA SER A 34 -25.12 36.17 -22.40
C SER A 34 -24.88 35.70 -20.93
N GLU A 35 -23.94 36.20 -20.09
CA GLU A 35 -22.68 36.97 -20.23
C GLU A 35 -21.85 36.81 -18.91
N GLN A 36 -20.66 37.42 -18.81
CA GLN A 36 -19.79 37.46 -17.59
C GLN A 36 -20.01 38.80 -16.80
N PRO A 37 -19.21 39.26 -15.79
CA PRO A 37 -18.00 38.71 -15.14
C PRO A 37 -17.78 38.97 -13.60
N THR A 38 -16.60 38.50 -13.11
CA THR A 38 -15.69 39.10 -12.08
C THR A 38 -15.87 38.99 -10.53
N THR A 39 -14.69 38.85 -9.91
CA THR A 39 -14.18 39.35 -8.59
C THR A 39 -14.11 38.44 -7.33
N GLU A 40 -12.86 38.16 -6.95
CA GLU A 40 -12.27 38.06 -5.59
C GLU A 40 -12.62 36.92 -4.60
N ALA A 41 -11.69 36.75 -3.65
CA ALA A 41 -11.52 35.68 -2.65
C ALA A 41 -11.24 36.34 -1.26
N PRO A 42 -10.84 35.67 -0.15
CA PRO A 42 -10.52 34.24 0.05
C PRO A 42 -11.07 33.63 1.38
N THR A 43 -10.58 32.44 1.76
CA THR A 43 -10.10 32.03 3.12
C THR A 43 -10.67 30.69 3.68
N GLU A 44 -9.73 29.85 4.15
CA GLU A 44 -9.77 28.76 5.14
C GLU A 44 -10.67 27.50 5.03
N GLU A 45 -9.97 26.37 4.95
CA GLU A 45 -10.08 25.16 5.79
C GLU A 45 -11.46 24.52 6.09
N THR A 46 -11.71 23.39 5.43
CA THR A 46 -11.63 22.10 6.14
C THR A 46 -11.30 20.98 5.15
N GLN A 47 -10.25 20.20 5.42
CA GLN A 47 -9.96 18.97 4.66
C GLN A 47 -10.45 17.76 5.45
N ASP A 48 -11.48 17.10 4.94
CA ASP A 48 -11.89 15.78 5.44
C ASP A 48 -10.80 14.75 5.18
N VAL A 49 -10.62 13.85 6.16
CA VAL A 49 -9.61 12.78 6.11
C VAL A 49 -10.24 11.54 5.48
N PRO A 50 -9.69 10.98 4.37
CA PRO A 50 -10.22 9.73 3.82
C PRO A 50 -10.00 8.57 4.79
N ASP A 51 -11.09 8.04 5.33
CA ASP A 51 -11.08 6.77 6.06
C ASP A 51 -10.81 5.62 5.09
N PHE A 52 -9.99 4.66 5.53
CA PHE A 52 -9.67 3.44 4.80
C PHE A 52 -9.74 2.25 5.76
N GLY A 53 -10.97 1.80 6.01
CA GLY A 53 -11.23 0.54 6.70
C GLY A 53 -10.60 -0.63 5.95
N VAL A 54 -9.99 -1.55 6.71
CA VAL A 54 -9.40 -2.79 6.18
C VAL A 54 -10.23 -3.96 6.68
N GLU A 55 -11.08 -4.51 5.82
CA GLU A 55 -11.65 -5.84 6.00
C GLU A 55 -10.84 -6.87 5.19
N ALA A 56 -10.64 -8.04 5.79
CA ALA A 56 -9.92 -9.15 5.20
C ALA A 56 -10.86 -10.36 5.07
N SER A 57 -10.72 -11.11 3.99
CA SER A 57 -11.30 -12.44 3.84
C SER A 57 -10.34 -13.32 3.04
N ALA A 58 -10.31 -14.63 3.32
CA ALA A 58 -9.24 -15.52 2.88
C ALA A 58 -9.73 -16.90 2.45
N SER A 59 -9.11 -17.42 1.38
CA SER A 59 -9.03 -18.83 0.95
C SER A 59 -7.90 -18.83 -0.11
N ASP A 60 -6.73 -19.45 0.05
CA ASP A 60 -6.38 -20.87 0.34
C ASP A 60 -6.39 -21.76 -0.94
N VAL A 61 -5.89 -22.99 -0.85
CA VAL A 61 -5.43 -23.93 -1.92
C VAL A 61 -4.13 -23.53 -2.66
N PRO A 62 -3.28 -24.50 -3.12
CA PRO A 62 -1.97 -24.65 -2.48
C PRO A 62 -0.75 -24.74 -3.43
N ALA A 63 0.42 -25.05 -2.87
CA ALA A 63 1.72 -25.08 -3.54
C ALA A 63 1.91 -26.23 -4.55
N SER A 64 2.85 -26.01 -5.48
CA SER A 64 3.53 -27.03 -6.31
C SER A 64 5.03 -26.72 -6.33
N GLU A 65 5.86 -27.74 -6.57
CA GLU A 65 7.29 -27.73 -6.24
C GLU A 65 8.20 -27.11 -7.32
N SER A 66 9.40 -26.70 -6.89
CA SER A 66 10.46 -26.15 -7.72
C SER A 66 11.31 -27.24 -8.40
N VAL A 67 11.61 -27.08 -9.70
CA VAL A 67 12.68 -27.85 -10.38
C VAL A 67 13.55 -26.91 -11.21
N THR A 68 14.85 -26.91 -10.92
CA THR A 68 15.92 -26.32 -11.75
C THR A 68 16.79 -27.45 -12.33
N PRO A 69 17.10 -27.44 -13.63
CA PRO A 69 18.14 -28.30 -14.19
C PRO A 69 19.49 -27.57 -14.30
N ASP A 70 20.51 -28.08 -13.60
CA ASP A 70 21.91 -27.80 -13.92
C ASP A 70 22.34 -28.49 -15.22
N LEU A 71 23.37 -27.96 -15.88
CA LEU A 71 24.00 -28.57 -17.05
C LEU A 71 25.53 -28.47 -16.99
N ASP A 72 26.17 -29.50 -16.43
CA ASP A 72 27.56 -29.86 -16.75
C ASP A 72 27.77 -31.38 -16.61
N SER A 73 28.49 -31.94 -17.59
CA SER A 73 29.21 -33.24 -17.57
C SER A 73 29.71 -33.56 -18.98
N THR A 74 30.99 -33.30 -19.25
CA THR A 74 31.72 -33.91 -20.39
C THR A 74 32.49 -35.14 -19.93
N PRO A 75 32.67 -36.13 -20.82
CA PRO A 75 34.02 -36.54 -21.25
C PRO A 75 34.05 -37.08 -22.71
N GLU A 76 35.16 -37.56 -23.29
CA GLU A 76 36.55 -37.07 -23.29
C GLU A 76 37.27 -37.66 -24.53
N VAL A 77 38.19 -36.86 -25.08
CA VAL A 77 39.08 -37.02 -26.24
C VAL A 77 39.59 -38.44 -26.61
N VAL A 78 39.54 -38.77 -27.91
CA VAL A 78 40.67 -39.37 -28.66
C VAL A 78 40.77 -38.63 -30.01
N ALA A 79 41.98 -38.41 -30.54
CA ALA A 79 42.22 -37.69 -31.79
C ALA A 79 43.26 -38.39 -32.67
N GLU A 80 43.13 -38.29 -34.00
CA GLU A 80 44.18 -38.59 -34.96
C GLU A 80 44.12 -37.64 -36.19
N ALA A 81 45.17 -37.64 -37.00
CA ALA A 81 45.62 -36.52 -37.83
C ALA A 81 44.77 -36.17 -39.08
N ALA A 82 44.90 -34.92 -39.50
CA ALA A 82 44.51 -34.43 -40.83
C ALA A 82 45.49 -34.90 -41.93
N PRO A 83 45.09 -34.76 -43.21
CA PRO A 83 45.89 -33.90 -44.09
C PRO A 83 45.07 -32.74 -44.71
N GLU A 84 45.77 -31.95 -45.53
CA GLU A 84 45.46 -30.56 -45.87
C GLU A 84 45.02 -30.39 -47.35
N VAL A 85 44.52 -29.19 -47.69
CA VAL A 85 44.30 -28.65 -49.05
C VAL A 85 43.19 -29.28 -49.92
N ALA A 86 42.02 -28.62 -49.93
CA ALA A 86 41.37 -28.15 -51.17
C ALA A 86 40.30 -27.09 -50.84
N GLU A 87 40.22 -26.01 -51.63
CA GLU A 87 39.13 -25.04 -51.52
C GLU A 87 37.86 -25.57 -52.21
N PRO A 88 36.68 -25.60 -51.56
CA PRO A 88 35.42 -25.80 -52.26
C PRO A 88 35.04 -24.49 -52.97
N SER A 89 35.51 -24.36 -54.22
CA SER A 89 35.00 -23.33 -55.14
C SER A 89 33.47 -23.41 -55.21
N THR A 90 32.80 -22.27 -55.28
CA THR A 90 31.34 -22.21 -55.35
C THR A 90 30.81 -23.04 -56.54
N PRO A 91 29.95 -24.04 -56.32
CA PRO A 91 29.11 -24.53 -57.40
C PRO A 91 28.11 -23.42 -57.74
N THR A 92 28.37 -22.70 -58.81
CA THR A 92 27.29 -22.04 -59.57
C THR A 92 26.23 -23.09 -59.85
N TYR A 93 24.98 -22.79 -59.52
CA TYR A 93 23.84 -23.59 -59.98
C TYR A 93 23.63 -23.33 -61.48
N ASP A 94 24.54 -23.88 -62.29
CA ASP A 94 24.41 -23.87 -63.74
C ASP A 94 23.17 -24.68 -64.11
N THR A 95 22.30 -24.10 -64.94
CA THR A 95 20.93 -24.61 -65.14
C THR A 95 20.92 -25.71 -66.20
N ASN A 96 21.82 -26.69 -66.04
CA ASN A 96 22.08 -27.71 -67.04
C ASN A 96 22.60 -29.04 -66.45
N GLU A 97 22.08 -29.46 -65.30
CA GLU A 97 22.13 -30.87 -64.89
C GLU A 97 20.75 -31.50 -65.13
N SER A 98 20.39 -31.60 -66.41
CA SER A 98 19.63 -32.77 -66.84
C SER A 98 20.54 -33.96 -66.59
N GLU A 99 20.39 -34.64 -65.45
CA GLU A 99 20.96 -35.97 -65.25
C GLU A 99 20.33 -36.86 -66.31
N VAL A 100 21.01 -36.98 -67.46
CA VAL A 100 20.66 -37.91 -68.51
C VAL A 100 20.92 -39.29 -67.94
N VAL A 101 19.88 -39.82 -67.28
CA VAL A 101 19.72 -41.24 -67.11
C VAL A 101 19.74 -41.80 -68.52
N GLU A 102 20.88 -42.34 -68.93
CA GLU A 102 20.97 -43.28 -70.04
C GLU A 102 20.18 -44.53 -69.63
N THR A 103 18.86 -44.42 -69.71
CA THR A 103 18.05 -45.52 -70.20
C THR A 103 18.68 -45.91 -71.53
N PRO A 104 19.16 -47.15 -71.70
CA PRO A 104 19.34 -47.68 -73.04
C PRO A 104 18.03 -47.43 -73.79
N ASP A 105 18.10 -46.96 -75.04
CA ASP A 105 16.91 -46.72 -75.87
C ASP A 105 16.31 -48.06 -76.33
N GLU A 106 15.84 -48.86 -75.36
CA GLU A 106 14.86 -49.92 -75.54
C GLU A 106 13.47 -49.32 -75.79
N ARG A 107 13.41 -48.38 -76.73
CA ARG A 107 12.39 -48.49 -77.77
C ARG A 107 12.37 -49.95 -78.23
N PRO A 108 11.21 -50.63 -78.24
CA PRO A 108 11.08 -51.81 -79.07
C PRO A 108 11.26 -51.34 -80.51
N ASP A 109 12.44 -51.61 -81.08
CA ASP A 109 12.71 -51.38 -82.48
C ASP A 109 11.80 -52.33 -83.26
N ASP A 110 10.71 -51.81 -83.82
CA ASP A 110 9.69 -52.55 -84.57
C ASP A 110 10.19 -52.92 -85.98
N THR A 111 11.48 -53.24 -86.06
CA THR A 111 12.20 -53.83 -87.20
C THR A 111 12.62 -55.28 -86.91
N THR A 112 11.91 -55.96 -85.98
CA THR A 112 11.65 -57.40 -86.14
C THR A 112 10.69 -57.65 -87.31
N GLU A 113 11.08 -57.21 -88.50
CA GLU A 113 11.10 -58.14 -89.64
C GLU A 113 12.08 -59.25 -89.22
N GLU A 114 11.60 -60.19 -88.38
CA GLU A 114 12.24 -61.48 -88.18
C GLU A 114 12.28 -62.14 -89.56
N SER A 115 13.41 -61.93 -90.24
CA SER A 115 14.07 -62.89 -91.08
C SER A 115 13.22 -64.12 -91.37
N GLU A 116 12.62 -64.14 -92.56
CA GLU A 116 12.25 -65.38 -93.25
C GLU A 116 13.54 -66.13 -93.64
N GLU A 117 14.46 -66.34 -92.67
CA GLU A 117 15.41 -67.44 -92.71
C GLU A 117 14.57 -68.71 -92.71
N MET A 118 14.34 -69.19 -93.94
CA MET A 118 13.74 -70.47 -94.22
C MET A 118 14.54 -71.55 -93.50
N LEU A 119 14.11 -71.89 -92.29
CA LEU A 119 14.59 -73.08 -91.57
C LEU A 119 13.94 -74.35 -92.16
N GLU A 120 13.93 -74.39 -93.50
CA GLU A 120 13.85 -75.58 -94.32
C GLU A 120 15.12 -76.41 -94.11
N THR A 121 15.25 -76.99 -92.91
CA THR A 121 15.82 -78.33 -92.80
C THR A 121 14.85 -79.32 -93.44
N GLN A 122 14.56 -79.14 -94.73
CA GLN A 122 13.65 -79.92 -95.56
C GLN A 122 14.29 -81.29 -95.78
N THR A 123 14.15 -82.09 -94.75
CA THR A 123 14.78 -83.40 -94.59
C THR A 123 13.79 -84.38 -95.18
N ASP A 124 14.09 -84.90 -96.37
CA ASP A 124 13.13 -85.72 -97.09
C ASP A 124 12.85 -87.04 -96.35
N TYR A 125 11.77 -87.03 -95.59
CA TYR A 125 11.29 -88.15 -94.78
C TYR A 125 10.71 -89.28 -95.64
N THR A 126 10.44 -89.08 -96.94
CA THR A 126 9.77 -90.07 -97.79
C THR A 126 10.59 -91.36 -98.02
N HIS A 127 11.88 -91.34 -97.70
CA HIS A 127 12.79 -92.49 -97.80
C HIS A 127 13.19 -93.09 -96.44
N TRP A 128 12.67 -92.58 -95.32
CA TRP A 128 13.03 -93.04 -93.98
C TRP A 128 12.26 -94.33 -93.60
N SER A 129 12.86 -95.18 -92.76
CA SER A 129 12.12 -96.32 -92.24
C SER A 129 11.12 -95.88 -91.16
N LYS A 130 10.07 -96.69 -90.99
CA LYS A 130 9.07 -96.53 -89.93
C LYS A 130 9.68 -96.43 -88.52
N GLN A 131 10.79 -97.14 -88.27
CA GLN A 131 11.51 -97.08 -87.00
C GLN A 131 12.24 -95.75 -86.83
N ASP A 132 12.87 -95.23 -87.89
CA ASP A 132 13.63 -93.98 -87.82
C ASP A 132 12.70 -92.77 -87.57
N LEU A 133 11.52 -92.77 -88.19
CA LEU A 133 10.48 -91.77 -87.94
C LEU A 133 9.94 -91.84 -86.49
N VAL A 134 9.81 -93.04 -85.91
CA VAL A 134 9.46 -93.20 -84.48
C VAL A 134 10.59 -92.67 -83.58
N ASN A 135 11.85 -93.06 -83.84
CA ASN A 135 13.02 -92.63 -83.07
C ASN A 135 13.19 -91.10 -83.09
N LEU A 136 12.94 -90.48 -84.25
CA LEU A 136 13.04 -89.03 -84.44
C LEU A 136 11.94 -88.29 -83.67
N VAL A 137 10.69 -88.77 -83.72
CA VAL A 137 9.56 -88.22 -82.97
C VAL A 137 9.70 -88.47 -81.46
N GLU A 138 10.33 -89.58 -81.04
CA GLU A 138 10.69 -89.80 -79.64
C GLU A 138 11.76 -88.80 -79.17
N THR A 139 12.77 -88.54 -80.02
CA THR A 139 13.84 -87.57 -79.74
C THR A 139 13.28 -86.14 -79.65
N THR A 140 12.45 -85.69 -80.60
CA THR A 140 11.83 -84.36 -80.50
C THR A 140 10.85 -84.27 -79.33
N LEU A 141 10.14 -85.35 -78.96
CA LEU A 141 9.36 -85.35 -77.72
C LEU A 141 10.23 -85.14 -76.48
N THR A 142 11.43 -85.71 -76.41
CA THR A 142 12.35 -85.44 -75.28
C THR A 142 12.85 -83.99 -75.28
N ALA A 143 13.20 -83.42 -76.44
CA ALA A 143 13.66 -82.04 -76.55
C ALA A 143 12.55 -81.02 -76.25
N VAL A 144 11.31 -81.27 -76.71
CA VAL A 144 10.13 -80.45 -76.40
C VAL A 144 9.77 -80.53 -74.92
N LYS A 145 9.83 -81.72 -74.30
CA LYS A 145 9.65 -81.88 -72.83
C LYS A 145 10.77 -81.23 -72.01
N ALA A 146 11.98 -81.12 -72.56
CA ALA A 146 13.10 -80.41 -71.95
C ALA A 146 13.06 -78.89 -72.16
N GLY A 147 12.16 -78.38 -73.02
CA GLY A 147 12.09 -76.96 -73.38
C GLY A 147 13.26 -76.49 -74.26
N THR A 148 13.97 -77.41 -74.93
CA THR A 148 15.15 -77.11 -75.75
C THR A 148 14.90 -77.19 -77.26
N ALA A 149 13.71 -77.62 -77.69
CA ALA A 149 13.28 -77.60 -79.09
C ALA A 149 12.54 -76.29 -79.43
N ASP A 150 12.82 -75.72 -80.60
CA ASP A 150 11.99 -74.65 -81.16
C ASP A 150 10.61 -75.22 -81.55
N LEU A 151 9.55 -74.59 -81.05
CA LEU A 151 8.16 -74.93 -81.32
C LEU A 151 7.76 -74.64 -82.79
N LYS A 152 8.31 -73.59 -83.43
CA LYS A 152 8.10 -73.29 -84.87
C LYS A 152 8.63 -74.45 -85.73
N VAL A 153 9.87 -74.86 -85.49
CA VAL A 153 10.56 -75.95 -86.22
C VAL A 153 9.91 -77.30 -85.93
N THR A 154 9.51 -77.55 -84.69
CA THR A 154 8.77 -78.77 -84.30
C THR A 154 7.44 -78.88 -85.07
N ASP A 155 6.68 -77.79 -85.21
CA ASP A 155 5.43 -77.79 -85.98
C ASP A 155 5.64 -78.08 -87.47
N ALA A 156 6.70 -77.54 -88.08
CA ALA A 156 7.07 -77.84 -89.47
C ALA A 156 7.43 -79.33 -89.65
N MET A 157 8.33 -79.84 -88.82
CA MET A 157 8.77 -81.25 -88.82
C MET A 157 7.61 -82.23 -88.60
N LEU A 158 6.69 -81.95 -87.66
CA LEU A 158 5.51 -82.79 -87.45
C LEU A 158 4.53 -82.75 -88.63
N ARG A 159 4.40 -81.60 -89.30
CA ARG A 159 3.57 -81.43 -90.50
C ARG A 159 4.11 -82.21 -91.70
N GLU A 160 5.43 -82.34 -91.84
CA GLU A 160 6.08 -83.09 -92.92
C GLU A 160 6.08 -84.61 -92.70
N ILE A 161 6.35 -85.06 -91.47
CA ILE A 161 6.40 -86.50 -91.15
C ILE A 161 5.00 -87.12 -91.14
N ARG A 162 3.96 -86.36 -90.79
CA ARG A 162 2.61 -86.91 -90.61
C ARG A 162 2.03 -87.57 -91.87
N PRO A 163 2.06 -86.96 -93.08
CA PRO A 163 1.63 -87.62 -94.32
C PRO A 163 2.45 -88.87 -94.67
N VAL A 164 3.77 -88.84 -94.46
CA VAL A 164 4.67 -89.98 -94.72
C VAL A 164 4.29 -91.17 -93.84
N PHE A 165 4.10 -90.92 -92.53
CA PHE A 165 3.77 -91.99 -91.59
C PHE A 165 2.33 -92.51 -91.79
N ASP A 166 1.36 -91.65 -92.11
CA ASP A 166 0.01 -92.10 -92.46
C ASP A 166 -0.02 -92.88 -93.80
N HIS A 167 0.88 -92.61 -94.76
CA HIS A 167 1.04 -93.45 -95.96
C HIS A 167 1.49 -94.87 -95.60
N PHE A 168 2.51 -95.04 -94.73
CA PHE A 168 2.91 -96.36 -94.23
C PHE A 168 1.73 -97.12 -93.59
N LYS A 169 0.88 -96.46 -92.78
CA LYS A 169 -0.32 -97.10 -92.20
C LYS A 169 -1.31 -97.59 -93.26
N VAL A 170 -1.50 -96.83 -94.35
CA VAL A 170 -2.41 -97.22 -95.45
C VAL A 170 -1.84 -98.43 -96.19
N THR A 171 -0.56 -98.42 -96.52
CA THR A 171 0.12 -99.54 -97.22
C THR A 171 0.15 -100.81 -96.36
N GLU A 172 0.51 -100.72 -95.07
CA GLU A 172 0.47 -101.86 -94.14
C GLU A 172 -0.95 -102.44 -93.99
N ARG A 173 -1.98 -101.57 -93.95
CA ARG A 173 -3.37 -102.00 -93.88
C ARG A 173 -3.82 -102.69 -95.17
N GLN A 174 -3.34 -102.24 -96.33
CA GLN A 174 -3.62 -102.88 -97.63
C GLN A 174 -2.91 -104.22 -97.75
N GLU A 175 -1.63 -104.33 -97.36
CA GLU A 175 -0.92 -105.62 -97.32
C GLU A 175 -1.57 -106.61 -96.35
N ALA A 176 -1.96 -106.16 -95.15
CA ALA A 176 -2.60 -107.01 -94.17
C ALA A 176 -4.00 -107.47 -94.62
N LEU A 177 -4.76 -106.61 -95.31
CA LEU A 177 -6.03 -106.97 -95.95
C LEU A 177 -5.82 -108.01 -97.06
N GLN A 178 -4.82 -107.79 -97.92
CA GLN A 178 -4.55 -108.70 -99.04
C GLN A 178 -4.06 -110.07 -98.56
N ARG A 179 -3.15 -110.13 -97.56
CA ARG A 179 -2.76 -111.42 -96.94
C ARG A 179 -3.95 -112.13 -96.29
N PHE A 180 -4.86 -111.40 -95.64
CA PHE A 180 -6.07 -111.98 -95.06
C PHE A 180 -7.01 -112.59 -96.12
N ILE A 181 -7.12 -111.96 -97.30
CA ILE A 181 -7.86 -112.51 -98.45
C ILE A 181 -7.14 -113.74 -99.04
N GLU A 182 -5.82 -113.69 -99.20
CA GLU A 182 -5.00 -114.80 -99.73
C GLU A 182 -4.97 -116.02 -98.78
N GLU A 183 -5.07 -115.83 -97.47
CA GLU A 183 -5.23 -116.89 -96.46
C GLU A 183 -6.69 -117.41 -96.35
N GLY A 184 -7.64 -116.83 -97.11
CA GLY A 184 -9.01 -117.34 -97.26
C GLY A 184 -10.09 -116.63 -96.44
N GLY A 185 -9.84 -115.40 -95.96
CA GLY A 185 -10.82 -114.55 -95.28
C GLY A 185 -11.66 -113.70 -96.24
N GLU A 186 -12.91 -113.41 -95.86
CA GLU A 186 -13.79 -112.48 -96.58
C GLU A 186 -13.61 -111.02 -96.09
N GLU A 187 -13.71 -110.05 -97.01
CA GLU A 187 -13.30 -108.66 -96.79
C GLU A 187 -14.01 -107.96 -95.62
N GLU A 188 -15.30 -108.28 -95.38
CA GLU A 188 -16.10 -107.72 -94.28
C GLU A 188 -15.60 -108.15 -92.88
N GLY A 189 -14.82 -109.23 -92.78
CA GLY A 189 -14.30 -109.75 -91.51
C GLY A 189 -13.00 -109.08 -91.02
N PHE A 190 -12.41 -108.18 -91.81
CA PHE A 190 -11.04 -107.71 -91.57
C PHE A 190 -10.93 -106.60 -90.50
N ALA A 191 -10.36 -106.96 -89.34
CA ALA A 191 -10.03 -106.03 -88.25
C ALA A 191 -8.52 -105.74 -88.19
N TYR A 192 -8.08 -104.65 -88.85
CA TYR A 192 -6.67 -104.23 -88.83
C TYR A 192 -6.20 -103.89 -87.41
N LYS A 193 -5.24 -104.68 -86.90
CA LYS A 193 -4.47 -104.34 -85.70
C LYS A 193 -3.21 -103.59 -86.14
N ALA A 194 -3.17 -102.30 -85.82
CA ALA A 194 -2.00 -101.47 -86.08
C ALA A 194 -0.77 -102.01 -85.33
N ASP A 195 0.35 -102.13 -86.05
CA ASP A 195 1.63 -102.56 -85.50
C ASP A 195 2.10 -101.69 -84.31
N ASP A 196 2.98 -102.27 -83.49
CA ASP A 196 3.51 -101.71 -82.25
C ASP A 196 4.20 -100.35 -82.48
N LEU A 197 4.90 -100.17 -83.62
CA LEU A 197 5.51 -98.89 -84.02
C LEU A 197 4.47 -97.85 -84.44
N THR A 198 3.38 -98.28 -85.07
CA THR A 198 2.26 -97.39 -85.44
C THR A 198 1.59 -96.82 -84.20
N GLN A 199 1.36 -97.66 -83.18
CA GLN A 199 0.77 -97.22 -81.92
C GLN A 199 1.70 -96.29 -81.14
N LYS A 200 3.01 -96.57 -81.11
CA LYS A 200 4.02 -95.69 -80.50
C LYS A 200 4.06 -94.32 -81.18
N PHE A 201 4.09 -94.26 -82.52
CA PHE A 201 4.08 -92.99 -83.25
C PHE A 201 2.88 -92.11 -82.90
N ASP A 202 1.64 -92.63 -82.97
CA ASP A 202 0.45 -91.81 -82.69
C ASP A 202 0.39 -91.35 -81.23
N GLN A 203 0.90 -92.15 -80.28
CA GLN A 203 1.05 -91.75 -78.87
C GLN A 203 2.09 -90.63 -78.69
N LEU A 204 3.28 -90.77 -79.29
CA LEU A 204 4.35 -89.76 -79.21
C LEU A 204 3.92 -88.45 -79.88
N TYR A 205 3.36 -88.52 -81.10
CA TYR A 205 2.82 -87.38 -81.84
C TYR A 205 1.72 -86.64 -81.04
N GLY A 206 0.80 -87.40 -80.41
CA GLY A 206 -0.21 -86.85 -79.53
C GLY A 206 0.39 -86.13 -78.30
N GLN A 207 1.43 -86.72 -77.70
CA GLN A 207 2.14 -86.10 -76.58
C GLN A 207 2.85 -84.79 -77.01
N ILE A 208 3.58 -84.76 -78.13
CA ILE A 208 4.24 -83.51 -78.58
C ILE A 208 3.21 -82.42 -78.84
N ARG A 209 2.13 -82.74 -79.55
CA ARG A 209 1.05 -81.77 -79.82
C ARG A 209 0.45 -81.20 -78.53
N SER A 210 0.24 -82.05 -77.51
CA SER A 210 -0.26 -81.61 -76.21
C SER A 210 0.74 -80.74 -75.43
N GLU A 211 2.02 -81.11 -75.45
CA GLU A 211 3.09 -80.39 -74.77
C GLU A 211 3.37 -79.03 -75.42
N ARG A 212 3.45 -78.99 -76.74
CA ARG A 212 3.55 -77.76 -77.55
C ARG A 212 2.35 -76.84 -77.28
N SER A 213 1.13 -77.38 -77.23
CA SER A 213 -0.06 -76.59 -76.88
C SER A 213 -0.01 -76.04 -75.44
N ARG A 214 0.53 -76.82 -74.49
CA ARG A 214 0.75 -76.40 -73.11
C ARG A 214 1.76 -75.25 -73.02
N GLN A 215 2.86 -75.33 -73.76
CA GLN A 215 3.92 -74.31 -73.76
C GLN A 215 3.46 -73.00 -74.43
N TYR A 216 2.71 -73.06 -75.54
CA TYR A 216 2.08 -71.86 -76.10
C TYR A 216 1.09 -71.21 -75.12
N GLN A 217 0.21 -71.99 -74.49
CA GLN A 217 -0.73 -71.46 -73.48
C GLN A 217 -0.02 -70.87 -72.26
N GLN A 218 1.11 -71.45 -71.84
CA GLN A 218 1.94 -70.89 -70.76
C GLN A 218 2.62 -69.58 -71.19
N ALA A 219 3.10 -69.47 -72.43
CA ALA A 219 3.71 -68.26 -72.96
C ALA A 219 2.70 -67.12 -73.19
N GLU A 220 1.51 -67.43 -73.70
CA GLU A 220 0.41 -66.46 -73.83
C GLU A 220 -0.07 -65.99 -72.45
N LYS A 221 -0.33 -66.92 -71.52
CA LYS A 221 -0.68 -66.55 -70.14
C LYS A 221 0.41 -65.71 -69.46
N ALA A 222 1.69 -66.04 -69.66
CA ALA A 222 2.78 -65.23 -69.10
C ALA A 222 2.81 -63.79 -69.67
N ARG A 223 2.42 -63.60 -70.95
CA ARG A 223 2.25 -62.26 -71.56
C ARG A 223 1.05 -61.53 -70.96
N GLU A 224 -0.08 -62.21 -70.76
CA GLU A 224 -1.27 -61.65 -70.10
C GLU A 224 -0.99 -61.27 -68.64
N ASP A 225 -0.38 -62.17 -67.86
CA ASP A 225 0.02 -61.94 -66.47
C ASP A 225 1.03 -60.77 -66.37
N ASN A 226 1.94 -60.61 -67.33
CA ASN A 226 2.87 -59.47 -67.38
C ASN A 226 2.17 -58.16 -67.78
N PHE A 227 1.21 -58.20 -68.71
CA PHE A 227 0.38 -57.04 -69.07
C PHE A 227 -0.49 -56.56 -67.90
N ALA A 228 -1.12 -57.49 -67.20
CA ALA A 228 -1.89 -57.21 -65.98
C ALA A 228 -1.02 -56.55 -64.91
N LYS A 229 0.18 -57.11 -64.62
CA LYS A 229 1.15 -56.51 -63.69
C LYS A 229 1.58 -55.11 -64.10
N LYS A 230 1.93 -54.87 -65.37
CA LYS A 230 2.32 -53.53 -65.84
C LYS A 230 1.16 -52.53 -65.74
N THR A 231 -0.07 -52.95 -66.03
CA THR A 231 -1.26 -52.11 -65.83
C THR A 231 -1.52 -51.81 -64.35
N GLU A 232 -1.33 -52.78 -63.45
CA GLU A 232 -1.44 -52.59 -62.00
C GLU A 232 -0.37 -51.62 -61.46
N LEU A 233 0.88 -51.75 -61.94
CA LEU A 233 1.99 -50.87 -61.58
C LEU A 233 1.77 -49.43 -62.07
N LEU A 234 1.21 -49.23 -63.27
CA LEU A 234 0.82 -47.90 -63.77
C LEU A 234 -0.28 -47.26 -62.92
N ASN A 235 -1.25 -48.05 -62.44
CA ASN A 235 -2.28 -47.54 -61.55
C ASN A 235 -1.71 -47.16 -60.19
N LYS A 236 -0.85 -48.01 -59.58
CA LYS A 236 -0.12 -47.66 -58.35
C LYS A 236 0.74 -46.40 -58.51
N LEU A 237 1.38 -46.22 -59.67
CA LEU A 237 2.17 -45.03 -59.97
C LEU A 237 1.29 -43.78 -60.13
N ARG A 238 0.13 -43.89 -60.79
CA ARG A 238 -0.88 -42.82 -60.85
C ARG A 238 -1.37 -42.45 -59.45
N ASP A 239 -1.76 -43.43 -58.64
CA ASP A 239 -2.27 -43.23 -57.29
C ASP A 239 -1.24 -42.54 -56.39
N LEU A 240 0.05 -42.92 -56.52
CA LEU A 240 1.18 -42.28 -55.84
C LEU A 240 1.32 -40.81 -56.26
N VAL A 241 1.33 -40.54 -57.57
CA VAL A 241 1.47 -39.19 -58.15
C VAL A 241 0.27 -38.28 -57.82
N GLU A 242 -0.94 -38.83 -57.73
CA GLU A 242 -2.17 -38.06 -57.50
C GLU A 242 -2.50 -37.87 -56.00
N ASN A 243 -1.82 -38.59 -55.10
CA ASN A 243 -1.99 -38.43 -53.65
C ASN A 243 -0.70 -38.02 -52.92
N GLU A 244 0.37 -37.65 -53.63
CA GLU A 244 1.63 -37.21 -53.02
C GLU A 244 1.46 -35.99 -52.11
N GLU A 245 0.69 -34.99 -52.54
CA GLU A 245 0.36 -33.78 -51.75
C GLU A 245 -0.22 -34.11 -50.37
N LYS A 246 -1.11 -35.12 -50.30
CA LYS A 246 -1.77 -35.56 -49.06
C LYS A 246 -0.87 -36.43 -48.19
N SER A 247 0.12 -37.10 -48.80
CA SER A 247 0.90 -38.15 -48.15
C SER A 247 2.03 -37.60 -47.28
N GLY A 248 2.56 -36.41 -47.59
CA GLY A 248 3.54 -35.65 -46.78
C GLY A 248 4.90 -36.33 -46.54
N ALA A 249 5.07 -37.57 -46.98
CA ALA A 249 6.16 -38.47 -46.62
C ALA A 249 7.04 -38.77 -47.85
N GLY A 250 7.82 -37.79 -48.29
CA GLY A 250 8.69 -37.89 -49.47
C GLY A 250 9.67 -39.08 -49.46
N GLU A 251 10.00 -39.61 -48.27
CA GLU A 251 10.83 -40.81 -48.10
C GLU A 251 10.06 -42.09 -48.45
N LYS A 252 8.87 -42.29 -47.87
CA LYS A 252 7.99 -43.44 -48.19
C LYS A 252 7.44 -43.39 -49.62
N SER A 253 7.19 -42.18 -50.13
CA SER A 253 6.88 -41.92 -51.53
C SER A 253 8.00 -42.46 -52.43
N TRP A 254 9.25 -42.12 -52.11
CA TRP A 254 10.44 -42.54 -52.86
C TRP A 254 10.73 -44.04 -52.78
N GLU A 255 10.55 -44.66 -51.61
CA GLU A 255 10.63 -46.13 -51.46
C GLU A 255 9.59 -46.83 -52.33
N THR A 256 8.34 -46.36 -52.31
CA THR A 256 7.23 -46.90 -53.11
C THR A 256 7.51 -46.74 -54.61
N PHE A 257 8.01 -45.55 -55.03
CA PHE A 257 8.43 -45.29 -56.41
C PHE A 257 9.54 -46.25 -56.85
N LYS A 258 10.59 -46.45 -56.04
CA LYS A 258 11.68 -47.39 -56.35
C LYS A 258 11.20 -48.84 -56.46
N GLN A 259 10.26 -49.25 -55.62
CA GLN A 259 9.66 -50.59 -55.70
C GLN A 259 8.89 -50.75 -57.02
N ILE A 260 8.05 -49.78 -57.39
CA ILE A 260 7.34 -49.76 -58.68
C ILE A 260 8.31 -49.79 -59.86
N GLN A 261 9.39 -49.01 -59.82
CA GLN A 261 10.43 -49.01 -60.86
C GLN A 261 11.15 -50.38 -60.99
N THR A 262 11.40 -51.04 -59.87
CA THR A 262 12.03 -52.37 -59.83
C THR A 262 11.08 -53.44 -60.37
N ASP A 263 9.82 -53.44 -59.92
CA ASP A 263 8.78 -54.37 -60.38
C ASP A 263 8.43 -54.15 -61.86
N TRP A 264 8.49 -52.91 -62.36
CA TRP A 264 8.31 -52.57 -63.78
C TRP A 264 9.41 -53.16 -64.66
N LYS A 265 10.68 -53.11 -64.20
CA LYS A 265 11.82 -53.75 -64.87
C LYS A 265 11.79 -55.27 -64.74
N GLY A 266 11.29 -55.80 -63.62
CA GLY A 266 11.13 -57.24 -63.39
C GLY A 266 9.96 -57.87 -64.16
N ALA A 267 8.93 -57.08 -64.48
CA ALA A 267 7.87 -57.50 -65.41
C ALA A 267 8.45 -57.53 -66.84
N GLY A 268 8.66 -58.74 -67.35
CA GLY A 268 9.35 -58.99 -68.64
C GLY A 268 8.67 -58.39 -69.88
N ASN A 269 9.27 -58.65 -71.04
CA ASN A 269 8.78 -58.09 -72.31
C ASN A 269 7.35 -58.59 -72.64
N ILE A 270 6.56 -57.70 -73.23
CA ILE A 270 5.20 -57.96 -73.69
C ILE A 270 5.16 -57.67 -75.19
N ALA A 271 5.22 -58.72 -76.00
CA ALA A 271 5.00 -58.63 -77.44
C ALA A 271 3.52 -58.35 -77.74
N SER A 272 3.13 -57.07 -77.63
CA SER A 272 1.77 -56.57 -77.85
C SER A 272 1.82 -55.13 -78.36
N ALA A 273 0.91 -54.78 -79.27
CA ALA A 273 0.78 -53.43 -79.84
C ALA A 273 0.60 -52.32 -78.78
N HIS A 274 0.16 -52.67 -77.56
CA HIS A 274 0.00 -51.72 -76.46
C HIS A 274 1.29 -51.43 -75.67
N ASN A 275 2.41 -52.13 -75.92
CA ASN A 275 3.65 -51.97 -75.16
C ASN A 275 4.20 -50.53 -75.23
N ASN A 276 4.20 -49.93 -76.43
CA ASN A 276 4.60 -48.54 -76.65
C ASN A 276 3.69 -47.56 -75.86
N THR A 277 2.37 -47.77 -75.86
CA THR A 277 1.43 -46.96 -75.07
C THR A 277 1.68 -47.09 -73.57
N LEU A 278 1.88 -48.32 -73.06
CA LEU A 278 2.22 -48.56 -71.65
C LEU A 278 3.51 -47.82 -71.26
N TRP A 279 4.55 -47.92 -72.09
CA TRP A 279 5.86 -47.29 -71.88
C TRP A 279 5.78 -45.76 -71.90
N GLN A 280 4.99 -45.17 -72.80
CA GLN A 280 4.71 -43.72 -72.81
C GLN A 280 3.94 -43.28 -71.55
N THR A 281 2.92 -44.04 -71.12
CA THR A 281 2.18 -43.70 -69.89
C THR A 281 3.02 -43.87 -68.62
N TYR A 282 3.99 -44.79 -68.62
CA TYR A 282 4.96 -44.93 -67.53
C TYR A 282 5.84 -43.67 -67.44
N HIS A 283 6.47 -43.24 -68.53
CA HIS A 283 7.33 -42.06 -68.53
C HIS A 283 6.57 -40.79 -68.16
N ALA A 284 5.39 -40.54 -68.73
CA ALA A 284 4.59 -39.37 -68.38
C ALA A 284 4.17 -39.33 -66.89
N LEU A 285 4.03 -40.49 -66.23
CA LEU A 285 3.77 -40.56 -64.78
C LEU A 285 5.07 -40.40 -63.95
N VAL A 286 6.20 -40.93 -64.41
CA VAL A 286 7.52 -40.71 -63.81
C VAL A 286 7.91 -39.22 -63.87
N ASP A 287 7.71 -38.57 -65.00
CA ASP A 287 8.00 -37.15 -65.17
C ASP A 287 7.11 -36.32 -64.23
N ARG A 288 5.81 -36.62 -64.16
CA ARG A 288 4.88 -35.96 -63.24
C ARG A 288 5.25 -36.19 -61.77
N TYR A 289 5.76 -37.38 -61.42
CA TYR A 289 6.29 -37.68 -60.08
C TYR A 289 7.47 -36.78 -59.71
N PHE A 290 8.50 -36.69 -60.57
CA PHE A 290 9.67 -35.85 -60.28
C PHE A 290 9.31 -34.35 -60.26
N ASN A 291 8.38 -33.90 -61.11
CA ASN A 291 7.88 -32.52 -61.07
C ASN A 291 7.16 -32.21 -59.74
N ASN A 292 6.21 -33.05 -59.30
CA ASN A 292 5.53 -32.90 -58.01
C ASN A 292 6.53 -32.86 -56.84
N ARG A 293 7.48 -33.80 -56.83
CA ARG A 293 8.52 -33.92 -55.80
C ARG A 293 9.45 -32.69 -55.77
N ASN A 294 9.80 -32.13 -56.94
CA ASN A 294 10.58 -30.90 -57.00
C ASN A 294 9.78 -29.69 -56.44
N ILE A 295 8.53 -29.52 -56.88
CA ILE A 295 7.62 -28.47 -56.35
C ILE A 295 7.49 -28.57 -54.82
N TYR A 296 7.39 -29.78 -54.26
CA TYR A 296 7.39 -29.98 -52.80
C TYR A 296 8.68 -29.50 -52.12
N PHE A 297 9.86 -29.77 -52.70
CA PHE A 297 11.13 -29.29 -52.14
C PHE A 297 11.31 -27.77 -52.30
N GLU A 298 10.92 -27.21 -53.45
CA GLU A 298 10.90 -25.75 -53.67
C GLU A 298 9.98 -25.05 -52.66
N LEU A 299 8.75 -25.53 -52.49
CA LEU A 299 7.79 -25.00 -51.52
C LEU A 299 8.33 -25.08 -50.08
N LYS A 300 8.94 -26.21 -49.72
CA LYS A 300 9.55 -26.42 -48.40
C LYS A 300 10.76 -25.51 -48.14
N GLU A 301 11.49 -25.16 -49.20
CA GLU A 301 12.61 -24.22 -49.13
C GLU A 301 12.13 -22.76 -49.11
N LEU A 302 11.02 -22.44 -49.79
CA LEU A 302 10.33 -21.15 -49.65
C LEU A 302 9.74 -20.98 -48.24
N ASP A 303 9.14 -22.03 -47.65
CA ASP A 303 8.68 -22.02 -46.26
C ASP A 303 9.84 -21.79 -45.28
N ARG A 304 11.00 -22.45 -45.46
CA ARG A 304 12.20 -22.17 -44.66
C ARG A 304 12.66 -20.72 -44.78
N LYS A 305 12.67 -20.17 -45.99
CA LYS A 305 13.04 -18.76 -46.25
C LYS A 305 12.05 -17.79 -45.61
N ARG A 306 10.73 -18.08 -45.65
CA ARG A 306 9.70 -17.31 -44.93
C ARG A 306 9.88 -17.41 -43.41
N ASN A 307 10.10 -18.62 -42.88
CA ASN A 307 10.35 -18.85 -41.45
C ASN A 307 11.60 -18.09 -40.97
N MET A 308 12.67 -18.10 -41.77
CA MET A 308 13.89 -17.33 -41.53
C MET A 308 13.59 -15.83 -41.48
N GLN A 309 12.85 -15.30 -42.47
CA GLN A 309 12.47 -13.89 -42.53
C GLN A 309 11.61 -13.47 -41.32
N SER A 310 10.58 -14.22 -40.96
CA SER A 310 9.76 -13.91 -39.77
C SER A 310 10.53 -14.04 -38.45
N LYS A 311 11.55 -14.92 -38.37
CA LYS A 311 12.48 -14.97 -37.24
C LYS A 311 13.43 -13.77 -37.19
N ILE A 312 13.86 -13.24 -38.33
CA ILE A 312 14.63 -11.98 -38.40
C ILE A 312 13.77 -10.80 -37.94
N GLU A 313 12.54 -10.67 -38.44
CA GLU A 313 11.60 -9.61 -38.05
C GLU A 313 11.26 -9.62 -36.54
N LEU A 314 11.22 -10.81 -35.93
CA LEU A 314 11.11 -10.98 -34.48
C LEU A 314 12.35 -10.52 -33.72
N ILE A 315 13.53 -10.92 -34.16
CA ILE A 315 14.79 -10.48 -33.55
C ILE A 315 14.91 -8.96 -33.64
N GLU A 316 14.56 -8.36 -34.77
CA GLU A 316 14.62 -6.91 -34.97
C GLU A 316 13.59 -6.15 -34.12
N ARG A 317 12.44 -6.76 -33.79
CA ARG A 317 11.54 -6.22 -32.74
C ARG A 317 12.21 -6.18 -31.37
N VAL A 318 12.82 -7.29 -30.91
CA VAL A 318 13.51 -7.33 -29.60
C VAL A 318 14.74 -6.41 -29.57
N GLU A 319 15.56 -6.42 -30.63
CA GLU A 319 16.75 -5.56 -30.75
C GLU A 319 16.40 -4.07 -30.76
N LYS A 320 15.26 -3.69 -31.34
CA LYS A 320 14.77 -2.31 -31.26
C LYS A 320 14.43 -1.91 -29.83
N THR A 321 13.80 -2.80 -29.05
CA THR A 321 13.55 -2.57 -27.61
C THR A 321 14.87 -2.50 -26.83
N VAL A 322 15.86 -3.35 -27.15
CA VAL A 322 17.22 -3.26 -26.59
C VAL A 322 17.88 -1.92 -26.92
N ALA A 323 17.74 -1.42 -28.15
CA ALA A 323 18.32 -0.14 -28.56
C ALA A 323 17.72 1.05 -27.79
N SER A 324 16.40 1.06 -27.54
CA SER A 324 15.77 2.08 -26.67
C SER A 324 16.31 2.02 -25.24
N VAL A 325 16.43 0.81 -24.68
CA VAL A 325 16.97 0.57 -23.33
C VAL A 325 18.44 0.98 -23.21
N GLN A 326 19.25 0.72 -24.25
CA GLN A 326 20.64 1.21 -24.35
C GLN A 326 20.71 2.73 -24.53
N GLY A 327 19.71 3.35 -25.17
CA GLY A 327 19.52 4.79 -25.27
C GLY A 327 19.15 5.49 -23.95
N GLY A 328 18.90 4.73 -22.88
CA GLY A 328 18.60 5.24 -21.53
C GLY A 328 17.15 5.08 -21.09
N GLU A 329 16.30 4.37 -21.84
CA GLU A 329 14.95 4.04 -21.39
C GLU A 329 14.97 2.94 -20.31
N GLU A 330 14.07 3.02 -19.33
CA GLU A 330 13.97 2.05 -18.25
C GLU A 330 13.29 0.75 -18.70
N VAL A 331 13.79 -0.42 -18.27
CA VAL A 331 13.16 -1.70 -18.61
C VAL A 331 11.86 -1.85 -17.83
N SER A 332 10.75 -1.50 -18.48
CA SER A 332 9.39 -1.76 -17.98
C SER A 332 9.11 -3.27 -17.90
N GLY A 333 8.17 -3.68 -17.05
CA GLY A 333 7.67 -5.06 -17.06
C GLY A 333 7.09 -5.44 -18.41
N LYS A 334 6.29 -4.54 -19.01
CA LYS A 334 5.66 -4.73 -20.32
C LYS A 334 6.66 -5.01 -21.45
N MET A 335 7.80 -4.32 -21.47
CA MET A 335 8.85 -4.56 -22.47
C MET A 335 9.44 -5.99 -22.36
N LEU A 336 9.44 -6.56 -21.15
CA LEU A 336 9.91 -7.91 -20.89
C LEU A 336 8.83 -8.95 -21.22
N ASP A 337 7.55 -8.63 -20.93
CA ASP A 337 6.39 -9.42 -21.32
C ASP A 337 6.27 -9.51 -22.86
N GLU A 338 6.37 -8.38 -23.55
CA GLU A 338 6.37 -8.25 -25.02
C GLU A 338 7.57 -8.99 -25.66
N ALA A 339 8.76 -8.92 -25.05
CA ALA A 339 9.93 -9.67 -25.50
C ALA A 339 9.78 -11.19 -25.26
N ASN A 340 9.02 -11.61 -24.25
CA ASN A 340 8.70 -13.01 -24.02
C ASN A 340 7.59 -13.52 -24.96
N GLU A 341 6.59 -12.70 -25.30
CA GLU A 341 5.60 -13.02 -26.34
C GLU A 341 6.31 -13.26 -27.69
N GLN A 342 7.24 -12.37 -28.05
CA GLN A 342 8.10 -12.51 -29.23
C GLN A 342 9.00 -13.78 -29.16
N PHE A 343 9.39 -14.21 -27.96
CA PHE A 343 10.15 -15.45 -27.76
C PHE A 343 9.30 -16.70 -27.97
N GLU A 344 8.03 -16.71 -27.56
CA GLU A 344 7.10 -17.80 -27.88
C GLU A 344 6.74 -17.80 -29.37
N GLU A 345 6.49 -16.64 -30.01
CA GLU A 345 6.35 -16.52 -31.46
C GLU A 345 7.55 -17.18 -32.19
N PHE A 346 8.79 -16.88 -31.77
CA PHE A 346 10.01 -17.42 -32.36
C PHE A 346 10.12 -18.96 -32.27
N LYS A 347 9.63 -19.56 -31.18
CA LYS A 347 9.58 -21.02 -31.01
C LYS A 347 8.52 -21.67 -31.90
N HIS A 348 7.37 -21.02 -32.06
CA HIS A 348 6.27 -21.55 -32.85
C HIS A 348 6.46 -21.44 -34.36
N ILE A 349 7.32 -20.52 -34.84
CA ILE A 349 7.77 -20.52 -36.24
C ILE A 349 8.70 -21.73 -36.49
N GLY A 350 8.42 -22.45 -37.58
CA GLY A 350 9.15 -23.64 -37.98
C GLY A 350 10.65 -23.42 -38.29
N PRO A 351 11.38 -24.48 -38.65
CA PRO A 351 12.81 -24.41 -38.91
C PRO A 351 13.13 -23.46 -40.08
N ALA A 352 14.18 -22.66 -39.88
CA ALA A 352 14.88 -21.91 -40.92
C ALA A 352 15.91 -22.82 -41.64
N PRO A 353 16.66 -22.33 -42.65
CA PRO A 353 17.85 -23.03 -43.14
C PRO A 353 18.82 -23.34 -42.00
N LYS A 354 19.45 -24.52 -42.01
CA LYS A 354 20.25 -25.03 -40.88
C LYS A 354 21.43 -24.11 -40.56
N GLU A 355 22.00 -23.54 -41.61
CA GLU A 355 23.18 -22.69 -41.67
C GLU A 355 22.97 -21.37 -40.92
N VAL A 356 21.72 -20.94 -40.77
CA VAL A 356 21.33 -19.64 -40.20
C VAL A 356 20.53 -19.81 -38.89
N ASN A 357 19.95 -20.99 -38.65
CA ASN A 357 19.07 -21.25 -37.49
C ASN A 357 19.79 -21.06 -36.13
N GLU A 358 21.04 -21.49 -36.00
CA GLU A 358 21.83 -21.28 -34.76
C GLU A 358 22.21 -19.80 -34.56
N GLU A 359 22.50 -19.07 -35.64
CA GLU A 359 22.83 -17.64 -35.57
C GLU A 359 21.62 -16.79 -35.18
N LEU A 360 20.44 -17.09 -35.72
CA LEU A 360 19.18 -16.45 -35.31
C LEU A 360 18.89 -16.69 -33.83
N TRP A 361 19.09 -17.92 -33.35
CA TRP A 361 18.95 -18.24 -31.92
C TRP A 361 19.96 -17.46 -31.07
N ARG A 362 21.23 -17.42 -31.47
CA ARG A 362 22.31 -16.68 -30.78
C ARG A 362 21.99 -15.19 -30.69
N ARG A 363 21.52 -14.59 -31.78
CA ARG A 363 21.13 -13.17 -31.88
C ARG A 363 19.90 -12.86 -31.01
N PHE A 364 18.85 -13.69 -31.06
CA PHE A 364 17.67 -13.54 -30.18
C PHE A 364 18.05 -13.63 -28.70
N LYS A 365 18.83 -14.65 -28.32
CA LYS A 365 19.26 -14.84 -26.93
C LYS A 365 20.09 -13.66 -26.43
N ALA A 366 21.03 -13.15 -27.24
CA ALA A 366 21.85 -12.00 -26.87
C ALA A 366 20.98 -10.75 -26.61
N ALA A 367 19.93 -10.52 -27.40
CA ALA A 367 18.99 -9.42 -27.18
C ALA A 367 18.23 -9.57 -25.85
N LEU A 368 17.70 -10.76 -25.55
CA LEU A 368 17.08 -11.05 -24.25
C LEU A 368 18.05 -10.88 -23.08
N ASP A 369 19.27 -11.41 -23.19
CA ASP A 369 20.29 -11.34 -22.13
C ASP A 369 20.59 -9.88 -21.72
N VAL A 370 20.54 -8.94 -22.66
CA VAL A 370 20.69 -7.50 -22.38
C VAL A 370 19.48 -6.93 -21.63
N LEU A 371 18.23 -7.26 -22.02
CA LEU A 371 17.03 -6.80 -21.31
C LEU A 371 16.98 -7.33 -19.87
N TYR A 372 17.19 -8.65 -19.69
CA TYR A 372 17.26 -9.28 -18.37
C TYR A 372 18.50 -8.83 -17.56
N GLY A 373 19.60 -8.48 -18.23
CA GLY A 373 20.78 -7.85 -17.62
C GLY A 373 20.46 -6.48 -17.04
N LYS A 374 19.95 -5.57 -17.87
CA LYS A 374 19.59 -4.20 -17.46
C LYS A 374 18.49 -4.20 -16.40
N LYS A 375 17.50 -5.11 -16.48
CA LYS A 375 16.46 -5.20 -15.45
C LYS A 375 17.01 -5.63 -14.08
N ARG A 376 18.01 -6.52 -14.04
CA ARG A 376 18.70 -6.90 -12.80
C ARG A 376 19.51 -5.74 -12.22
N GLU A 377 20.22 -4.99 -13.06
CA GLU A 377 20.94 -3.77 -12.66
C GLU A 377 19.98 -2.75 -12.01
N GLN A 378 18.86 -2.42 -12.67
CA GLN A 378 17.84 -1.51 -12.14
C GLN A 378 17.23 -1.99 -10.81
N ASN A 379 16.95 -3.29 -10.69
CA ASN A 379 16.39 -3.84 -9.46
C ASN A 379 17.39 -3.75 -8.30
N GLU A 380 18.69 -3.95 -8.55
CA GLU A 380 19.72 -3.83 -7.52
C GLU A 380 20.00 -2.36 -7.16
N THR A 381 20.02 -1.42 -8.12
CA THR A 381 20.11 0.03 -7.81
C THR A 381 18.90 0.51 -7.02
N ASN A 382 17.69 0.07 -7.38
CA ASN A 382 16.46 0.40 -6.65
C ASN A 382 16.45 -0.20 -5.23
N LYS A 383 17.05 -1.38 -5.04
CA LYS A 383 17.24 -2.00 -3.73
C LYS A 383 18.23 -1.22 -2.87
N VAL A 384 19.39 -0.83 -3.40
CA VAL A 384 20.37 0.01 -2.68
C VAL A 384 19.74 1.35 -2.26
N GLN A 385 19.07 2.04 -3.18
CA GLN A 385 18.33 3.28 -2.87
C GLN A 385 17.25 3.05 -1.80
N ALA A 386 16.49 1.96 -1.86
CA ALA A 386 15.48 1.63 -0.86
C ALA A 386 16.09 1.30 0.51
N GLU A 387 17.29 0.73 0.57
CA GLU A 387 18.03 0.51 1.83
C GLU A 387 18.61 1.81 2.41
N GLU A 388 19.06 2.75 1.57
CA GLU A 388 19.49 4.10 1.99
C GLU A 388 18.31 4.94 2.52
N ILE A 389 17.20 4.97 1.78
CA ILE A 389 15.95 5.61 2.18
C ILE A 389 15.42 4.98 3.48
N TYR A 390 15.53 3.66 3.63
CA TYR A 390 15.15 2.97 4.85
C TYR A 390 15.98 3.43 6.06
N LYS A 391 17.31 3.49 5.94
CA LYS A 391 18.20 3.99 7.01
C LYS A 391 17.87 5.44 7.38
N LEU A 392 17.74 6.33 6.39
CA LEU A 392 17.42 7.74 6.62
C LEU A 392 16.07 7.92 7.32
N LYS A 393 15.03 7.18 6.90
CA LYS A 393 13.73 7.19 7.59
C LYS A 393 13.79 6.55 8.99
N GLN A 394 14.63 5.53 9.20
CA GLN A 394 14.85 4.92 10.52
C GLN A 394 15.51 5.90 11.50
N GLU A 395 16.46 6.70 11.03
CA GLU A 395 17.08 7.79 11.82
C GLU A 395 16.02 8.84 12.21
N ILE A 396 15.24 9.34 11.25
CA ILE A 396 14.12 10.28 11.48
C ILE A 396 13.09 9.71 12.47
N ALA A 397 12.76 8.42 12.37
CA ALA A 397 11.84 7.76 13.30
C ALA A 397 12.42 7.61 14.72
N SER A 398 13.70 7.26 14.86
CA SER A 398 14.35 7.19 16.17
C SER A 398 14.45 8.57 16.85
N LEU A 399 14.57 9.65 16.07
CA LEU A 399 14.50 11.01 16.57
C LEU A 399 13.10 11.34 17.09
N ALA A 400 12.03 10.93 16.39
CA ALA A 400 10.64 11.12 16.85
C ALA A 400 10.33 10.38 18.17
N GLU A 401 10.85 9.15 18.33
CA GLU A 401 10.69 8.35 19.56
C GLU A 401 11.25 9.06 20.81
N THR A 402 12.25 9.94 20.66
CA THR A 402 12.75 10.76 21.79
C THR A 402 11.74 11.78 22.34
N PHE A 403 10.71 12.13 21.57
CA PHE A 403 9.63 13.02 22.00
C PHE A 403 8.50 12.27 22.70
N THR A 404 8.33 10.97 22.46
CA THR A 404 7.26 10.12 23.04
C THR A 404 7.30 10.10 24.58
N SER A 405 8.50 10.19 25.17
CA SER A 405 8.72 10.23 26.61
C SER A 405 8.82 11.65 27.21
N PHE A 406 8.73 12.71 26.38
CA PHE A 406 8.88 14.09 26.85
C PHE A 406 7.70 14.55 27.72
N HIS A 407 8.01 15.07 28.90
CA HIS A 407 7.05 15.66 29.83
C HIS A 407 7.66 16.92 30.47
N SER A 408 6.91 18.02 30.48
CA SER A 408 7.31 19.27 31.15
C SER A 408 6.11 19.99 31.76
N ASN A 409 6.38 20.85 32.74
CA ASN A 409 5.40 21.79 33.30
C ASN A 409 5.33 23.13 32.55
N SER A 410 6.20 23.34 31.55
CA SER A 410 6.37 24.61 30.83
C SER A 410 5.65 24.61 29.48
N ILE A 411 4.74 25.57 29.28
CA ILE A 411 4.02 25.76 28.00
C ILE A 411 4.99 26.03 26.85
N ASN A 412 6.07 26.79 27.10
CA ASN A 412 7.04 27.15 26.08
C ASN A 412 7.80 25.91 25.57
N GLU A 413 8.27 25.06 26.48
CA GLU A 413 8.97 23.82 26.13
C GLU A 413 8.06 22.86 25.34
N TRP A 414 6.77 22.74 25.70
CA TRP A 414 5.79 21.99 24.90
C TRP A 414 5.64 22.57 23.49
N ASN A 415 5.64 23.88 23.33
CA ASN A 415 5.52 24.54 22.02
C ASN A 415 6.79 24.36 21.18
N ASP A 416 7.97 24.51 21.77
CA ASP A 416 9.24 24.36 21.04
C ASP A 416 9.52 22.88 20.69
N LYS A 417 9.15 21.94 21.57
CA LYS A 417 9.12 20.50 21.22
C LYS A 417 8.08 20.16 20.15
N THR A 418 6.94 20.87 20.10
CA THR A 418 5.98 20.71 19.00
C THR A 418 6.59 21.16 17.66
N LYS A 419 7.25 22.33 17.62
CA LYS A 419 7.93 22.81 16.39
C LYS A 419 9.01 21.82 15.93
N ALA A 420 9.80 21.30 16.86
CA ALA A 420 10.84 20.32 16.56
C ALA A 420 10.24 19.00 16.01
N LEU A 421 9.16 18.48 16.60
CA LEU A 421 8.49 17.28 16.09
C LEU A 421 7.85 17.49 14.70
N LEU A 422 7.27 18.68 14.46
CA LEU A 422 6.77 19.04 13.12
C LEU A 422 7.90 19.09 12.08
N ALA A 423 9.06 19.65 12.41
CA ALA A 423 10.22 19.62 11.52
C ALA A 423 10.72 18.19 11.23
N VAL A 424 10.58 17.25 12.18
CA VAL A 424 10.86 15.81 11.96
C VAL A 424 9.80 15.16 11.06
N GLN A 425 8.54 15.55 11.18
CA GLN A 425 7.46 15.16 10.26
C GLN A 425 7.67 15.72 8.84
N ASP A 426 8.17 16.95 8.70
CA ASP A 426 8.50 17.55 7.41
C ASP A 426 9.70 16.84 6.76
N GLN A 427 10.74 16.52 7.54
CA GLN A 427 11.86 15.68 7.07
C GLN A 427 11.38 14.29 6.61
N TRP A 428 10.49 13.64 7.37
CA TRP A 428 9.90 12.36 6.98
C TRP A 428 9.17 12.45 5.63
N ASN A 429 8.39 13.51 5.42
CA ASN A 429 7.62 13.73 4.19
C ASN A 429 8.49 14.18 3.00
N ALA A 430 9.62 14.85 3.25
CA ALA A 430 10.58 15.25 2.24
C ALA A 430 11.33 14.05 1.64
N VAL A 431 11.63 13.02 2.45
CA VAL A 431 12.26 11.78 1.96
C VAL A 431 11.25 10.95 1.16
N LYS A 432 11.33 11.05 -0.17
CA LYS A 432 10.54 10.32 -1.16
C LYS A 432 11.40 9.24 -1.85
N GLY A 433 10.76 8.16 -2.28
CA GLY A 433 11.37 7.10 -3.10
C GLY A 433 10.90 5.69 -2.73
N PRO A 434 11.46 4.64 -3.35
CA PRO A 434 11.13 3.26 -3.03
C PRO A 434 11.55 2.88 -1.61
N MET A 435 10.82 1.94 -1.00
CA MET A 435 10.99 1.53 0.39
C MET A 435 10.61 0.05 0.51
N PRO A 436 11.30 -0.78 1.32
CA PRO A 436 10.90 -2.18 1.54
C PRO A 436 9.48 -2.22 2.15
N ARG A 437 8.53 -2.86 1.46
CA ARG A 437 7.09 -2.66 1.70
C ARG A 437 6.66 -2.98 3.13
N ASP A 438 7.15 -4.08 3.70
CA ASP A 438 6.73 -4.57 5.02
C ASP A 438 7.40 -3.79 6.15
N LYS A 439 8.74 -3.74 6.15
CA LYS A 439 9.54 -2.98 7.14
C LYS A 439 9.20 -1.47 7.11
N GLY A 440 8.93 -0.93 5.93
CA GLY A 440 8.51 0.46 5.75
C GLY A 440 7.10 0.75 6.26
N ARG A 441 6.17 -0.21 6.13
CA ARG A 441 4.82 -0.10 6.73
C ARG A 441 4.89 -0.11 8.26
N GLU A 442 5.59 -1.08 8.84
CA GLU A 442 5.76 -1.21 10.29
C GLU A 442 6.40 0.05 10.90
N MET A 443 7.51 0.51 10.32
CA MET A 443 8.24 1.66 10.84
C MET A 443 7.48 2.99 10.65
N SER A 444 6.72 3.14 9.55
CA SER A 444 5.77 4.25 9.36
C SER A 444 4.63 4.21 10.39
N GLN A 445 4.08 3.03 10.67
CA GLN A 445 3.04 2.85 11.69
C GLN A 445 3.55 3.24 13.09
N LYS A 446 4.78 2.85 13.43
CA LYS A 446 5.44 3.28 14.67
C LYS A 446 5.60 4.80 14.73
N PHE A 447 6.16 5.41 13.68
CA PHE A 447 6.39 6.85 13.58
C PHE A 447 5.11 7.68 13.85
N TRP A 448 3.99 7.33 13.22
CA TRP A 448 2.71 8.01 13.46
C TRP A 448 2.09 7.70 14.84
N ALA A 449 2.38 6.54 15.44
CA ALA A 449 1.97 6.21 16.81
C ALA A 449 2.76 6.98 17.88
N ASP A 450 4.06 7.21 17.65
CA ASP A 450 4.92 8.07 18.47
C ASP A 450 4.45 9.53 18.41
N ILE A 451 4.22 10.07 17.21
CA ILE A 451 3.64 11.41 17.02
C ILE A 451 2.28 11.55 17.73
N LYS A 452 1.37 10.58 17.52
CA LYS A 452 0.06 10.55 18.20
C LYS A 452 0.19 10.50 19.73
N THR A 453 1.21 9.81 20.24
CA THR A 453 1.50 9.74 21.68
C THR A 453 2.01 11.08 22.22
N PHE A 454 2.94 11.76 21.55
CA PHE A 454 3.36 13.12 21.94
C PHE A 454 2.16 14.09 22.00
N PHE A 455 1.30 14.09 20.98
CA PHE A 455 0.12 14.96 20.97
C PHE A 455 -0.92 14.58 22.03
N ARG A 456 -1.08 13.29 22.38
CA ARG A 456 -1.88 12.86 23.54
C ARG A 456 -1.33 13.43 24.85
N ASN A 457 -0.02 13.26 25.09
CA ASN A 457 0.64 13.71 26.32
C ASN A 457 0.57 15.25 26.44
N LYS A 458 0.74 15.98 25.32
CA LYS A 458 0.51 17.43 25.23
C LYS A 458 -0.94 17.79 25.59
N GLY A 459 -1.92 17.09 25.00
CA GLY A 459 -3.34 17.29 25.29
C GLY A 459 -3.70 17.05 26.76
N GLU A 460 -3.08 16.06 27.40
CA GLU A 460 -3.22 15.80 28.84
C GLU A 460 -2.59 16.90 29.70
N PHE A 461 -1.41 17.42 29.34
CA PHE A 461 -0.82 18.58 30.03
C PHE A 461 -1.74 19.80 29.98
N PHE A 462 -2.28 20.16 28.82
CA PHE A 462 -3.21 21.30 28.70
C PHE A 462 -4.55 21.04 29.42
N ARG A 463 -5.06 19.80 29.41
CA ARG A 463 -6.26 19.41 30.19
C ARG A 463 -6.03 19.55 31.70
N GLN A 464 -4.87 19.14 32.21
CA GLN A 464 -4.50 19.33 33.62
C GLN A 464 -4.30 20.81 33.98
N LEU A 465 -3.77 21.61 33.06
CA LEU A 465 -3.59 23.05 33.26
C LEU A 465 -4.94 23.79 33.34
N GLU A 466 -5.89 23.46 32.46
CA GLU A 466 -7.22 24.07 32.50
C GLU A 466 -8.03 23.59 33.72
N ALA A 467 -7.95 22.31 34.08
CA ALA A 467 -8.57 21.82 35.32
C ALA A 467 -8.04 22.54 36.59
N LYS A 468 -6.74 22.89 36.63
CA LYS A 468 -6.16 23.73 37.69
C LYS A 468 -6.68 25.18 37.64
N ARG A 469 -6.94 25.74 36.46
CA ARG A 469 -7.54 27.07 36.29
C ARG A 469 -9.01 27.09 36.74
N ASP A 470 -9.80 26.09 36.36
CA ASP A 470 -11.19 25.93 36.81
C ASP A 470 -11.30 25.75 38.33
N GLU A 471 -10.37 25.00 38.94
CA GLU A 471 -10.32 24.87 40.39
C GLU A 471 -9.92 26.19 41.09
N ASN A 472 -8.94 26.94 40.54
CA ASN A 472 -8.65 28.30 40.99
C ASN A 472 -9.88 29.24 40.84
N LEU A 473 -10.71 29.04 39.81
CA LEU A 473 -11.93 29.83 39.56
C LEU A 473 -13.02 29.51 40.59
N ARG A 474 -13.24 28.23 40.92
CA ARG A 474 -14.14 27.82 42.02
C ARG A 474 -13.70 28.43 43.35
N GLN A 475 -12.41 28.33 43.68
CA GLN A 475 -11.88 28.89 44.92
C GLN A 475 -12.04 30.41 44.97
N LYS A 476 -11.76 31.14 43.88
CA LYS A 476 -12.02 32.59 43.80
C LYS A 476 -13.50 32.94 43.83
N THR A 477 -14.38 32.10 43.30
CA THR A 477 -15.84 32.27 43.40
C THR A 477 -16.32 32.13 44.85
N ALA A 478 -15.83 31.12 45.58
CA ALA A 478 -16.13 30.97 47.01
C ALA A 478 -15.60 32.15 47.86
N LEU A 479 -14.47 32.78 47.49
CA LEU A 479 -14.02 34.03 48.14
C LEU A 479 -14.93 35.22 47.83
N CYS A 480 -15.53 35.30 46.64
CA CYS A 480 -16.55 36.32 46.32
C CYS A 480 -17.78 36.12 47.20
N GLU A 481 -18.29 34.89 47.30
CA GLU A 481 -19.47 34.55 48.08
C GLU A 481 -19.27 34.79 49.58
N GLN A 482 -18.07 34.53 50.11
CA GLN A 482 -17.71 34.86 51.49
C GLN A 482 -17.61 36.38 51.72
N ALA A 483 -17.07 37.15 50.78
CA ALA A 483 -17.02 38.61 50.87
C ALA A 483 -18.42 39.25 50.74
N GLU A 484 -19.28 38.71 49.86
CA GLU A 484 -20.66 39.14 49.67
C GLU A 484 -21.53 38.78 50.87
N GLY A 485 -21.37 37.61 51.48
CA GLY A 485 -22.07 37.23 52.73
C GLY A 485 -21.70 38.11 53.93
N LEU A 486 -20.44 38.54 54.04
CA LEU A 486 -20.00 39.54 55.04
C LEU A 486 -20.51 40.95 54.73
N LEU A 487 -20.79 41.26 53.47
CA LEU A 487 -21.46 42.50 53.08
C LEU A 487 -22.96 42.44 53.42
N GLU A 488 -23.64 41.33 53.12
CA GLU A 488 -25.08 41.15 53.39
C GLU A 488 -25.41 41.05 54.88
N SER A 489 -24.53 40.45 55.70
CA SER A 489 -24.74 40.31 57.16
C SER A 489 -24.83 41.64 57.92
N GLY A 490 -24.35 42.74 57.33
CA GLY A 490 -24.33 44.06 57.95
C GLY A 490 -23.28 44.24 59.07
N ASP A 491 -22.46 43.22 59.37
CA ASP A 491 -21.45 43.32 60.42
C ASP A 491 -20.23 44.16 59.97
N ASP A 492 -19.80 45.08 60.81
CA ASP A 492 -18.62 45.94 60.62
C ASP A 492 -17.53 45.69 61.68
N SER A 493 -17.64 44.57 62.43
CA SER A 493 -16.75 44.20 63.53
C SER A 493 -15.27 44.17 63.13
N ALA A 494 -14.39 44.17 64.15
CA ALA A 494 -12.97 43.93 63.94
C ALA A 494 -12.71 42.54 63.33
N GLU A 495 -13.54 41.56 63.66
CA GLU A 495 -13.44 40.17 63.18
C GLU A 495 -13.80 40.09 61.70
N ALA A 496 -14.98 40.57 61.28
CA ALA A 496 -15.38 40.64 59.86
C ALA A 496 -14.36 41.42 59.01
N THR A 497 -13.76 42.48 59.57
CA THR A 497 -12.69 43.25 58.91
C THR A 497 -11.42 42.42 58.71
N ASN A 498 -11.01 41.65 59.71
CA ASN A 498 -9.89 40.73 59.59
C ASN A 498 -10.18 39.63 58.57
N THR A 499 -11.40 39.09 58.55
CA THR A 499 -11.83 38.09 57.56
C THR A 499 -11.75 38.65 56.13
N ILE A 500 -12.25 39.86 55.85
CA ILE A 500 -12.10 40.50 54.53
C ILE A 500 -10.61 40.66 54.14
N ILE A 501 -9.74 41.03 55.08
CA ILE A 501 -8.29 41.14 54.84
C ILE A 501 -7.66 39.76 54.55
N GLU A 502 -8.11 38.70 55.22
CA GLU A 502 -7.68 37.32 54.97
C GLU A 502 -8.18 36.80 53.62
N LEU A 503 -9.43 37.09 53.23
CA LEU A 503 -9.95 36.80 51.89
C LEU A 503 -9.09 37.50 50.81
N GLN A 504 -8.70 38.77 51.01
CA GLN A 504 -7.80 39.49 50.10
C GLN A 504 -6.38 38.92 50.04
N ARG A 505 -5.86 38.36 51.13
CA ARG A 505 -4.59 37.62 51.14
C ARG A 505 -4.73 36.30 50.37
N ARG A 506 -5.78 35.53 50.65
CA ARG A 506 -6.07 34.23 50.02
C ARG A 506 -6.33 34.36 48.52
N TRP A 507 -6.99 35.43 48.10
CA TRP A 507 -7.18 35.80 46.69
C TRP A 507 -5.85 35.91 45.93
N LYS A 508 -4.85 36.55 46.55
CA LYS A 508 -3.51 36.75 45.97
C LYS A 508 -2.67 35.46 45.94
N SER A 509 -2.93 34.50 46.83
CA SER A 509 -2.26 33.18 46.80
C SER A 509 -2.87 32.20 45.81
N ILE A 510 -4.15 32.35 45.43
CA ILE A 510 -4.78 31.48 44.43
C ILE A 510 -4.30 31.90 43.03
N GLY A 511 -3.94 30.91 42.21
CA GLY A 511 -3.33 31.11 40.89
C GLY A 511 -4.27 31.67 39.81
N HIS A 512 -3.81 31.57 38.56
CA HIS A 512 -4.56 32.02 37.39
C HIS A 512 -5.83 31.20 37.17
N VAL A 513 -6.87 31.88 36.70
CA VAL A 513 -8.19 31.32 36.33
C VAL A 513 -8.38 31.37 34.80
N PRO A 514 -9.40 30.75 34.21
CA PRO A 514 -9.64 30.81 32.77
C PRO A 514 -9.82 32.27 32.32
N GLU A 515 -9.16 32.65 31.23
CA GLU A 515 -9.03 34.05 30.83
C GLU A 515 -10.37 34.76 30.64
N LYS A 516 -11.35 34.05 30.05
CA LYS A 516 -12.74 34.52 29.85
C LYS A 516 -13.48 34.92 31.14
N MET A 517 -12.98 34.50 32.30
CA MET A 517 -13.57 34.74 33.63
C MET A 517 -12.67 35.59 34.55
N ARG A 518 -11.39 35.80 34.21
CA ARG A 518 -10.38 36.50 35.02
C ARG A 518 -10.88 37.85 35.55
N ASP A 519 -11.34 38.70 34.65
CA ASP A 519 -11.65 40.09 34.98
C ASP A 519 -13.01 40.17 35.68
N LYS A 520 -14.02 39.42 35.19
CA LYS A 520 -15.35 39.28 35.82
C LYS A 520 -15.28 38.87 37.29
N ILE A 521 -14.45 37.87 37.62
CA ILE A 521 -14.37 37.38 39.00
C ILE A 521 -13.56 38.32 39.90
N PHE A 522 -12.54 39.00 39.35
CA PHE A 522 -11.81 40.05 40.05
C PHE A 522 -12.69 41.26 40.36
N ASP A 523 -13.48 41.74 39.41
CA ASP A 523 -14.39 42.88 39.60
C ASP A 523 -15.51 42.55 40.62
N ARG A 524 -16.05 41.32 40.62
CA ARG A 524 -16.99 40.84 41.64
C ARG A 524 -16.35 40.92 43.05
N PHE A 525 -15.19 40.30 43.24
CA PHE A 525 -14.50 40.28 44.52
C PHE A 525 -14.10 41.69 45.01
N LYS A 526 -13.57 42.51 44.10
CA LYS A 526 -13.20 43.89 44.38
C LYS A 526 -14.41 44.71 44.80
N LYS A 527 -15.53 44.64 44.06
CA LYS A 527 -16.76 45.37 44.37
C LYS A 527 -17.30 45.03 45.77
N ALA A 528 -17.26 43.76 46.16
CA ALA A 528 -17.68 43.32 47.50
C ALA A 528 -16.76 43.90 48.61
N CYS A 529 -15.44 43.84 48.41
CA CYS A 529 -14.46 44.43 49.33
C CYS A 529 -14.61 45.96 49.45
N ASP A 530 -14.68 46.66 48.32
CA ASP A 530 -14.75 48.13 48.27
C ASP A 530 -16.04 48.62 48.94
N ALA A 531 -17.18 47.96 48.69
CA ALA A 531 -18.46 48.29 49.33
C ALA A 531 -18.45 48.05 50.85
N PHE A 532 -17.77 47.02 51.34
CA PHE A 532 -17.61 46.76 52.79
C PHE A 532 -16.80 47.89 53.45
N PHE A 533 -15.66 48.26 52.88
CA PHE A 533 -14.83 49.35 53.41
C PHE A 533 -15.49 50.73 53.27
N GLU A 534 -16.26 50.97 52.20
CA GLU A 534 -17.03 52.19 52.02
C GLU A 534 -18.18 52.30 53.04
N ARG A 535 -18.97 51.24 53.27
CA ARG A 535 -19.98 51.21 54.35
C ARG A 535 -19.36 51.54 55.71
N LYS A 536 -18.26 50.86 56.05
CA LYS A 536 -17.55 51.07 57.32
C LYS A 536 -16.97 52.48 57.44
N ARG A 537 -16.45 53.05 56.35
CA ARG A 537 -15.97 54.44 56.28
C ARG A 537 -17.10 55.43 56.51
N ASN A 538 -18.25 55.24 55.85
CA ASN A 538 -19.41 56.14 55.97
C ASN A 538 -20.02 56.09 57.39
N LYS A 539 -20.09 54.90 58.00
CA LYS A 539 -20.50 54.71 59.40
C LYS A 539 -19.54 55.44 60.38
N ASN A 540 -18.24 55.29 60.18
CA ASN A 540 -17.23 56.01 60.97
C ASN A 540 -17.28 57.54 60.74
N ALA A 541 -17.56 58.01 59.52
CA ALA A 541 -17.65 59.44 59.21
C ALA A 541 -18.87 60.11 59.85
N GLY A 542 -19.99 59.39 60.01
CA GLY A 542 -21.13 59.86 60.82
C GLY A 542 -20.73 60.09 62.27
N ILE A 543 -20.08 59.08 62.88
CA ILE A 543 -19.57 59.13 64.26
C ILE A 543 -18.51 60.22 64.44
N GLU A 544 -17.60 60.41 63.47
CA GLU A 544 -16.59 61.46 63.51
C GLU A 544 -17.21 62.86 63.45
N LYS A 545 -18.26 63.06 62.64
CA LYS A 545 -19.03 64.30 62.58
C LYS A 545 -19.83 64.59 63.86
N GLU A 546 -20.38 63.55 64.51
CA GLU A 546 -21.01 63.68 65.83
C GLU A 546 -19.98 64.14 66.89
N TYR A 547 -18.77 63.57 66.87
CA TYR A 547 -17.69 64.00 67.74
C TYR A 547 -17.24 65.44 67.44
N GLU A 548 -17.12 65.84 66.16
CA GLU A 548 -16.80 67.22 65.77
C GLU A 548 -17.85 68.21 66.29
N SER A 549 -19.15 67.89 66.19
CA SER A 549 -20.20 68.75 66.77
C SER A 549 -20.13 68.82 68.31
N ASN A 550 -19.84 67.72 68.99
CA ASN A 550 -19.59 67.73 70.44
C ASN A 550 -18.36 68.59 70.81
N LEU A 551 -17.34 68.64 69.95
CA LEU A 551 -16.15 69.48 70.14
C LEU A 551 -16.47 70.97 69.97
N GLU A 552 -17.31 71.33 68.99
CA GLU A 552 -17.81 72.72 68.84
C GLU A 552 -18.64 73.14 70.05
N GLN A 553 -19.56 72.30 70.52
CA GLN A 553 -20.35 72.55 71.72
C GLN A 553 -19.47 72.72 72.97
N LYS A 554 -18.44 71.88 73.16
CA LYS A 554 -17.48 72.01 74.26
C LYS A 554 -16.57 73.23 74.14
N LYS A 555 -16.22 73.68 72.92
CA LYS A 555 -15.51 74.96 72.69
C LYS A 555 -16.39 76.16 73.06
N ALA A 556 -17.64 76.19 72.60
CA ALA A 556 -18.59 77.25 72.92
C ALA A 556 -18.87 77.34 74.44
N LEU A 557 -19.01 76.20 75.12
CA LEU A 557 -19.19 76.15 76.57
C LEU A 557 -17.97 76.71 77.33
N CYS A 558 -16.73 76.37 76.91
CA CYS A 558 -15.52 77.00 77.46
C CYS A 558 -15.52 78.53 77.26
N GLU A 559 -15.99 79.01 76.10
CA GLU A 559 -16.04 80.45 75.79
C GLU A 559 -17.14 81.19 76.56
N GLU A 560 -18.28 80.55 76.84
CA GLU A 560 -19.32 81.06 77.75
C GLU A 560 -18.76 81.23 79.18
N ILE A 561 -18.06 80.21 79.70
CA ILE A 561 -17.42 80.23 81.03
C ILE A 561 -16.30 81.30 81.08
N GLU A 562 -15.41 81.34 80.08
CA GLU A 562 -14.34 82.34 79.95
C GLU A 562 -14.87 83.78 79.84
N THR A 563 -16.10 83.96 79.35
CA THR A 563 -16.74 85.28 79.21
C THR A 563 -17.44 85.71 80.49
N GLN A 564 -18.20 84.81 81.14
CA GLN A 564 -18.85 85.12 82.41
C GLN A 564 -17.84 85.29 83.56
N ALA A 565 -16.70 84.59 83.52
CA ALA A 565 -15.58 84.84 84.44
C ALA A 565 -15.03 86.27 84.33
N LYS A 566 -15.07 86.87 83.13
CA LYS A 566 -14.61 88.26 82.87
C LYS A 566 -15.68 89.31 83.19
N SER A 567 -16.97 88.98 83.10
CA SER A 567 -18.06 89.91 83.46
C SER A 567 -18.24 90.06 84.97
N GLY A 568 -17.68 89.13 85.77
CA GLY A 568 -17.82 89.09 87.23
C GLY A 568 -19.17 88.54 87.71
N GLU A 569 -20.08 88.16 86.80
CA GLU A 569 -21.42 87.66 87.12
C GLU A 569 -21.39 86.17 87.55
N THR A 570 -20.61 85.93 88.60
CA THR A 570 -20.19 84.62 89.09
C THR A 570 -21.14 84.07 90.16
N ASP A 571 -21.58 82.83 89.96
CA ASP A 571 -22.52 82.15 90.85
C ASP A 571 -22.31 80.62 90.87
N LEU A 572 -22.62 80.00 92.01
CA LEU A 572 -22.42 78.57 92.24
C LEU A 572 -23.45 77.72 91.47
N GLU A 573 -24.69 78.20 91.34
CA GLU A 573 -25.73 77.53 90.54
C GLU A 573 -25.35 77.51 89.05
N LYS A 574 -24.83 78.62 88.52
CA LYS A 574 -24.31 78.69 87.15
C LYS A 574 -23.12 77.76 86.93
N LEU A 575 -22.17 77.70 87.87
CA LEU A 575 -21.03 76.78 87.79
C LEU A 575 -21.49 75.31 87.73
N ASN A 576 -22.46 74.92 88.56
CA ASN A 576 -23.02 73.56 88.55
C ASN A 576 -23.82 73.29 87.27
N ALA A 577 -24.54 74.27 86.73
CA ALA A 577 -25.16 74.17 85.41
C ALA A 577 -24.12 73.98 84.28
N PHE A 578 -22.94 74.62 84.35
CA PHE A 578 -21.86 74.39 83.39
C PHE A 578 -21.24 72.99 83.51
N LYS A 579 -21.01 72.49 84.73
CA LYS A 579 -20.61 71.09 84.97
C LYS A 579 -21.62 70.11 84.32
N ALA A 580 -22.91 70.35 84.52
CA ALA A 580 -23.98 69.52 83.94
C ALA A 580 -24.03 69.59 82.40
N ARG A 581 -23.88 70.78 81.80
CA ARG A 581 -23.79 70.93 80.32
C ARG A 581 -22.57 70.18 79.76
N TRP A 582 -21.40 70.30 80.40
CA TRP A 582 -20.18 69.62 79.96
C TRP A 582 -20.32 68.10 80.00
N ALA A 583 -20.96 67.57 81.04
CA ALA A 583 -21.26 66.15 81.21
C ALA A 583 -22.27 65.62 80.17
N ALA A 584 -23.24 66.44 79.78
CA ALA A 584 -24.27 66.08 78.79
C ALA A 584 -23.74 66.09 77.34
N ILE A 585 -22.79 66.97 77.01
CA ILE A 585 -22.14 66.96 75.69
C ILE A 585 -21.23 65.73 75.59
N GLY A 586 -21.37 64.96 74.52
CA GLY A 586 -20.76 63.62 74.40
C GLY A 586 -19.24 63.60 74.16
N PHE A 587 -18.79 62.47 73.60
CA PHE A 587 -17.39 62.22 73.27
C PHE A 587 -16.91 63.12 72.11
N VAL A 588 -15.62 63.45 72.09
CA VAL A 588 -14.99 64.41 71.17
C VAL A 588 -13.80 63.77 70.41
N PRO A 589 -13.32 64.34 69.30
CA PRO A 589 -12.28 63.72 68.49
C PRO A 589 -11.00 63.55 69.31
N ARG A 590 -10.45 62.33 69.34
CA ARG A 590 -9.37 61.92 70.27
C ARG A 590 -8.12 62.80 70.25
N LYS A 591 -7.86 63.50 69.13
CA LYS A 591 -6.75 64.46 68.98
C LYS A 591 -6.94 65.71 69.85
N GLU A 592 -8.16 66.22 69.94
CA GLU A 592 -8.49 67.47 70.63
C GLU A 592 -9.03 67.27 72.04
N MET A 593 -9.30 66.01 72.44
CA MET A 593 -9.85 65.63 73.74
C MET A 593 -9.07 66.25 74.92
N GLN A 594 -7.75 66.08 74.94
CA GLN A 594 -6.90 66.65 76.00
C GLN A 594 -6.81 68.18 75.93
N ASN A 595 -6.78 68.76 74.73
CA ASN A 595 -6.75 70.22 74.55
C ASN A 595 -8.03 70.87 75.11
N ILE A 596 -9.20 70.29 74.81
CA ILE A 596 -10.48 70.86 75.25
C ILE A 596 -10.75 70.60 76.74
N GLN A 597 -10.33 69.44 77.29
CA GLN A 597 -10.31 69.18 78.73
C GLN A 597 -9.45 70.22 79.47
N GLN A 598 -8.23 70.48 78.99
CA GLN A 598 -7.35 71.50 79.60
C GLN A 598 -7.92 72.93 79.48
N ARG A 599 -8.60 73.26 78.37
CA ARG A 599 -9.28 74.56 78.23
C ARG A 599 -10.42 74.69 79.24
N TYR A 600 -11.24 73.65 79.40
CA TYR A 600 -12.34 73.63 80.36
C TYR A 600 -11.86 73.82 81.80
N ILE A 601 -10.81 73.10 82.24
CA ILE A 601 -10.20 73.29 83.56
C ILE A 601 -9.74 74.74 83.73
N LYS A 602 -9.04 75.32 82.75
CA LYS A 602 -8.57 76.72 82.81
C LYS A 602 -9.74 77.72 82.87
N ALA A 603 -10.82 77.46 82.14
CA ALA A 603 -12.04 78.29 82.15
C ALA A 603 -12.74 78.23 83.52
N VAL A 604 -12.97 77.03 84.06
CA VAL A 604 -13.57 76.81 85.38
C VAL A 604 -12.72 77.43 86.49
N ASN A 605 -11.41 77.22 86.47
CA ASN A 605 -10.51 77.81 87.47
C ASN A 605 -10.52 79.35 87.41
N SER A 606 -10.65 79.94 86.22
CA SER A 606 -10.83 81.39 86.06
C SER A 606 -12.17 81.89 86.63
N TYR A 607 -13.25 81.12 86.43
CA TYR A 607 -14.58 81.41 86.97
C TYR A 607 -14.61 81.34 88.50
N VAL A 608 -14.02 80.28 89.08
CA VAL A 608 -13.92 80.12 90.54
C VAL A 608 -12.99 81.16 91.18
N ALA A 609 -11.91 81.56 90.49
CA ALA A 609 -11.07 82.67 90.94
C ALA A 609 -11.86 83.99 91.04
N ALA A 610 -12.70 84.29 90.04
CA ALA A 610 -13.52 85.50 89.96
C ALA A 610 -14.68 85.55 90.99
N MET A 611 -15.09 84.42 91.58
CA MET A 611 -16.13 84.36 92.62
C MET A 611 -15.78 85.19 93.86
N GLY A 612 -16.27 86.42 93.98
CA GLY A 612 -15.89 87.34 95.07
C GLY A 612 -16.31 86.93 96.50
N LYS A 613 -17.17 85.91 96.65
CA LYS A 613 -17.85 85.55 97.91
C LYS A 613 -17.22 84.41 98.71
N LEU A 614 -16.24 83.69 98.17
CA LEU A 614 -15.64 82.51 98.82
C LEU A 614 -14.21 82.75 99.30
N SER A 615 -13.83 82.07 100.37
CA SER A 615 -12.47 81.94 100.88
C SER A 615 -11.53 81.37 99.83
N ALA A 616 -10.25 81.72 99.90
CA ALA A 616 -9.22 81.15 99.03
C ALA A 616 -9.16 79.60 99.13
N HIS A 617 -9.40 79.05 100.31
CA HIS A 617 -9.43 77.61 100.55
C HIS A 617 -10.65 76.91 99.91
N GLU A 618 -11.84 77.51 100.02
CA GLU A 618 -13.07 77.00 99.40
C GLU A 618 -12.99 77.03 97.87
N LYS A 619 -12.32 78.04 97.30
CA LYS A 619 -12.01 78.12 95.87
C LYS A 619 -11.09 76.99 95.41
N GLU A 620 -10.02 76.72 96.17
CA GLU A 620 -9.09 75.62 95.87
C GLU A 620 -9.80 74.26 95.93
N GLN A 621 -10.69 74.07 96.92
CA GLN A 621 -11.51 72.86 97.03
C GLN A 621 -12.48 72.68 95.85
N LEU A 622 -13.23 73.72 95.46
CA LEU A 622 -14.16 73.66 94.32
C LEU A 622 -13.45 73.41 92.98
N VAL A 623 -12.24 73.97 92.81
CA VAL A 623 -11.37 73.69 91.66
C VAL A 623 -10.98 72.21 91.65
N LEU A 624 -10.42 71.69 92.75
CA LEU A 624 -9.99 70.30 92.85
C LEU A 624 -11.15 69.33 92.62
N GLU A 625 -12.30 69.57 93.24
CA GLU A 625 -13.53 68.79 93.03
C GLU A 625 -13.94 68.76 91.55
N SER A 626 -13.98 69.92 90.88
CA SER A 626 -14.34 70.00 89.46
C SER A 626 -13.34 69.30 88.51
N GLU A 627 -12.05 69.29 88.87
CA GLU A 627 -11.01 68.60 88.10
C GLU A 627 -11.08 67.08 88.31
N VAL A 628 -11.41 66.65 89.53
CA VAL A 628 -11.59 65.25 89.91
C VAL A 628 -12.87 64.66 89.29
N GLU A 629 -13.98 65.41 89.27
CA GLU A 629 -15.21 65.03 88.55
C GLU A 629 -14.97 64.80 87.05
N LEU A 630 -14.19 65.68 86.41
CA LEU A 630 -13.83 65.56 85.00
C LEU A 630 -13.07 64.27 84.71
N ILE A 631 -12.13 63.89 85.59
CA ILE A 631 -11.36 62.65 85.48
C ILE A 631 -12.24 61.42 85.79
N LYS A 632 -13.21 61.54 86.70
CA LYS A 632 -14.23 60.50 86.97
C LYS A 632 -15.17 60.27 85.79
N GLN A 633 -15.38 61.26 84.92
CA GLN A 633 -16.12 61.11 83.66
C GLN A 633 -15.27 60.43 82.55
N ASP A 634 -13.94 60.61 82.54
CA ASP A 634 -13.04 59.93 81.58
C ASP A 634 -12.65 58.50 82.01
N ARG A 635 -13.64 57.76 82.54
CA ARG A 635 -13.54 56.34 82.94
C ARG A 635 -13.30 55.38 81.76
N GLY A 636 -13.23 55.89 80.52
CA GLY A 636 -13.09 55.09 79.29
C GLY A 636 -11.70 54.50 79.05
N ARG A 637 -10.59 55.24 79.31
CA ARG A 637 -9.23 54.70 79.09
C ARG A 637 -8.06 55.40 79.80
N GLY A 638 -8.28 56.13 80.89
CA GLY A 638 -7.18 56.79 81.62
C GLY A 638 -7.47 57.17 83.06
N GLY A 639 -8.66 57.72 83.36
CA GLY A 639 -8.89 58.47 84.60
C GLY A 639 -8.57 57.75 85.91
N SER A 640 -8.79 56.43 86.01
CA SER A 640 -8.42 55.65 87.21
C SER A 640 -6.90 55.54 87.44
N GLY A 641 -6.08 55.64 86.39
CA GLY A 641 -4.62 55.73 86.52
C GLY A 641 -4.19 57.11 87.00
N ASP A 642 -4.80 58.17 86.47
CA ASP A 642 -4.47 59.56 86.80
C ASP A 642 -4.92 59.96 88.22
N LEU A 643 -6.09 59.46 88.67
CA LEU A 643 -6.52 59.57 90.07
C LEU A 643 -5.51 58.90 91.00
N ARG A 644 -5.12 57.65 90.72
CA ARG A 644 -4.11 56.92 91.53
C ARG A 644 -2.75 57.59 91.53
N GLY A 645 -2.35 58.22 90.42
CA GLY A 645 -1.13 59.03 90.35
C GLY A 645 -1.19 60.19 91.35
N ARG A 646 -2.25 61.01 91.27
CA ARG A 646 -2.51 62.13 92.17
C ARG A 646 -2.63 61.69 93.63
N GLU A 647 -3.30 60.57 93.88
CA GLU A 647 -3.48 60.01 95.23
C GLU A 647 -2.13 59.62 95.85
N ASN A 648 -1.24 58.99 95.06
CA ASN A 648 0.11 58.64 95.50
C ASN A 648 1.03 59.85 95.71
N ASP A 649 0.88 60.91 94.90
CA ASP A 649 1.61 62.16 95.08
C ASP A 649 1.14 62.93 96.33
N ILE A 650 -0.16 62.98 96.61
CA ILE A 650 -0.70 63.56 97.85
C ILE A 650 -0.22 62.72 99.05
N ARG A 651 -0.32 61.38 98.99
CA ARG A 651 0.26 60.46 100.00
C ARG A 651 1.78 60.60 100.15
N ARG A 652 2.51 61.14 99.17
CA ARG A 652 3.94 61.44 99.28
C ARG A 652 4.16 62.78 99.99
N LYS A 653 3.43 63.83 99.59
CA LYS A 653 3.48 65.17 100.21
C LYS A 653 3.12 65.13 101.69
N ILE A 654 2.08 64.36 102.06
CA ILE A 654 1.70 64.12 103.45
C ILE A 654 2.88 63.53 104.22
N ARG A 655 3.47 62.42 103.76
CA ARG A 655 4.61 61.79 104.43
C ARG A 655 5.83 62.70 104.54
N THR A 656 6.16 63.49 103.51
CA THR A 656 7.27 64.45 103.63
C THR A 656 6.99 65.55 104.66
N LEU A 657 5.74 66.00 104.81
CA LEU A 657 5.37 66.95 105.87
C LEU A 657 5.29 66.30 107.25
N GLU A 658 4.87 65.02 107.35
CA GLU A 658 4.93 64.23 108.59
C GLU A 658 6.39 64.07 109.05
N ASP A 659 7.32 63.73 108.13
CA ASP A 659 8.75 63.63 108.39
C ASP A 659 9.37 64.99 108.75
N GLU A 660 9.01 66.09 108.05
CA GLU A 660 9.47 67.44 108.36
C GLU A 660 8.95 67.93 109.73
N ILE A 661 7.68 67.66 110.06
CA ILE A 661 7.10 67.97 111.38
C ILE A 661 7.84 67.17 112.46
N ALA A 662 8.02 65.85 112.28
CA ALA A 662 8.73 65.01 113.23
C ALA A 662 10.19 65.47 113.42
N GLN A 663 10.87 65.89 112.35
CA GLN A 663 12.22 66.46 112.44
C GLN A 663 12.21 67.82 113.17
N MET A 664 11.25 68.70 112.91
CA MET A 664 11.11 69.98 113.62
C MET A 664 10.76 69.79 115.10
N GLU A 665 9.90 68.83 115.44
CA GLU A 665 9.55 68.49 116.84
C GLU A 665 10.75 67.88 117.58
N ASN A 666 11.53 67.01 116.94
CA ASN A 666 12.75 66.45 117.53
C ASN A 666 13.84 67.53 117.73
N ASN A 667 14.00 68.44 116.76
CA ASN A 667 14.85 69.63 116.90
C ASN A 667 14.37 70.54 118.04
N LEU A 668 13.05 70.78 118.16
CA LEU A 668 12.45 71.57 119.24
C LEU A 668 12.72 70.93 120.62
N ALA A 669 12.61 69.59 120.72
CA ALA A 669 12.95 68.83 121.91
C ALA A 669 14.44 68.92 122.27
N PHE A 670 15.35 68.91 121.28
CA PHE A 670 16.78 69.17 121.50
C PHE A 670 17.04 70.58 122.05
N PHE A 671 16.36 71.60 121.52
CA PHE A 671 16.48 72.98 122.00
C PHE A 671 15.78 73.25 123.33
N ALA A 672 14.86 72.39 123.80
CA ALA A 672 14.09 72.57 125.04
C ALA A 672 14.98 72.87 126.25
N ASN A 673 16.09 72.12 126.39
CA ASN A 673 17.02 72.21 127.54
C ASN A 673 18.06 73.35 127.45
N SER A 674 18.07 74.15 126.37
CA SER A 674 19.04 75.24 126.19
C SER A 674 18.50 76.60 126.69
N LYS A 675 19.23 77.24 127.61
CA LYS A 675 18.83 78.48 128.32
C LYS A 675 18.81 79.76 127.46
N ASN A 676 19.25 79.70 126.20
CA ASN A 676 19.26 80.85 125.28
C ASN A 676 18.43 80.62 123.99
N ALA A 677 17.62 79.56 123.92
CA ALA A 677 17.03 79.10 122.65
C ALA A 677 15.59 79.60 122.36
N ASP A 678 14.96 80.36 123.26
CA ASP A 678 13.50 80.54 123.22
C ASP A 678 12.95 81.27 121.99
N LYS A 679 13.72 82.20 121.40
CA LYS A 679 13.35 82.84 120.12
C LYS A 679 13.37 81.86 118.93
N ILE A 680 14.20 80.82 119.00
CA ILE A 680 14.28 79.76 117.99
C ILE A 680 13.13 78.76 118.17
N LYS A 681 12.81 78.39 119.43
CA LYS A 681 11.64 77.56 119.77
C LYS A 681 10.35 78.11 119.15
N LEU A 682 10.09 79.41 119.36
CA LEU A 682 8.90 80.10 118.84
C LEU A 682 8.81 80.13 117.30
N ASP A 683 9.92 80.08 116.57
CA ASP A 683 9.88 79.98 115.09
C ASP A 683 9.63 78.54 114.62
N PHE A 684 10.20 77.54 115.30
CA PHE A 684 9.88 76.13 115.06
C PHE A 684 8.41 75.80 115.39
N GLU A 685 7.89 76.27 116.53
CA GLU A 685 6.47 76.13 116.88
C GLU A 685 5.56 76.71 115.79
N LYS A 686 5.84 77.95 115.33
CA LYS A 686 5.09 78.60 114.25
C LYS A 686 5.25 77.95 112.87
N ARG A 687 6.32 77.17 112.65
CA ARG A 687 6.49 76.35 111.44
C ARG A 687 5.70 75.05 111.55
N ILE A 688 5.81 74.35 112.68
CA ILE A 688 5.02 73.14 113.00
C ILE A 688 3.51 73.44 112.87
N ASP A 689 3.02 74.55 113.44
CA ASP A 689 1.61 74.97 113.34
C ASP A 689 1.15 75.36 111.93
N ARG A 690 2.07 75.65 111.01
CA ARG A 690 1.77 75.84 109.57
C ARG A 690 1.76 74.50 108.85
N SER A 691 2.85 73.74 108.95
CA SER A 691 2.98 72.42 108.35
C SER A 691 1.86 71.46 108.78
N ARG A 692 1.36 71.55 110.02
CA ARG A 692 0.18 70.80 110.50
C ARG A 692 -1.11 71.18 109.76
N LYS A 693 -1.33 72.47 109.45
CA LYS A 693 -2.49 72.94 108.66
C LYS A 693 -2.35 72.58 107.19
N ASP A 694 -1.15 72.66 106.64
CA ASP A 694 -0.84 72.23 105.28
C ASP A 694 -1.07 70.70 105.14
N LEU A 695 -0.74 69.93 106.19
CA LEU A 695 -1.02 68.50 106.32
C LEU A 695 -2.53 68.20 106.46
N GLU A 696 -3.28 68.95 107.29
CA GLU A 696 -4.75 68.83 107.37
C GLU A 696 -5.41 69.10 106.00
N GLN A 697 -4.96 70.13 105.28
CA GLN A 697 -5.41 70.43 103.92
C GLN A 697 -5.11 69.28 102.95
N LEU A 698 -3.88 68.73 102.95
CA LEU A 698 -3.54 67.59 102.10
C LEU A 698 -4.31 66.31 102.47
N GLN A 699 -4.59 66.06 103.75
CA GLN A 699 -5.43 64.94 104.19
C GLN A 699 -6.89 65.09 103.74
N HIS A 700 -7.41 66.32 103.65
CA HIS A 700 -8.73 66.59 103.07
C HIS A 700 -8.72 66.43 101.53
N GLN A 701 -7.70 66.93 100.85
CA GLN A 701 -7.51 66.71 99.40
C GLN A 701 -7.41 65.20 99.07
N LEU A 702 -6.70 64.42 99.89
CA LEU A 702 -6.62 62.97 99.79
C LEU A 702 -7.99 62.30 99.90
N ARG A 703 -8.89 62.82 100.75
CA ARG A 703 -10.24 62.30 100.93
C ARG A 703 -11.10 62.51 99.68
N VAL A 704 -11.11 63.72 99.13
CA VAL A 704 -11.86 64.07 97.90
C VAL A 704 -11.40 63.21 96.72
N VAL A 705 -10.09 62.95 96.58
CA VAL A 705 -9.58 62.05 95.52
C VAL A 705 -10.03 60.60 95.73
N ARG A 706 -10.10 60.09 96.97
CA ARG A 706 -10.59 58.74 97.27
C ARG A 706 -12.08 58.57 97.02
N GLU A 707 -12.91 59.49 97.49
CA GLU A 707 -14.36 59.53 97.25
C GLU A 707 -14.71 59.63 95.75
N ALA A 708 -13.73 59.97 94.91
CA ALA A 708 -13.83 59.92 93.46
C ALA A 708 -13.39 58.60 92.81
N GLU A 709 -12.51 57.81 93.42
CA GLU A 709 -12.09 56.50 92.89
C GLU A 709 -13.23 55.47 92.94
N ASP A 710 -14.03 55.47 94.00
CA ASP A 710 -15.26 54.66 94.17
C ASP A 710 -16.37 55.06 93.16
#